data_AF-A0A3R6WST5-F1
#
_entry.id   AF-A0A3R6WST5-F1
#
_cell.length_a   1.000
_cell.length_b   1.000
_cell.length_c   1.000
_cell.angle_alpha   90.00
_cell.angle_beta   90.00
_cell.angle_gamma   90.00
#
_symmetry.space_group_name_H-M   'P 1'
#
loop_
_entity.id
_entity.type
_entity.pdbx_description
1 polymer ?
#
loop_
_entity_poly.entity_id
_entity_poly.type
_entity_poly.pdbx_seq_one_letter_code
_entity_poly.pdbx_strand_id
1 'polypeptide(L)'
;MDTHKRISIQTLPECLILHLKRFEFDFETMQQVKVHDRFEFPVELDMRRAHSGHYYAYLKDPHASSWYEFNDTVVTPFDPRHLAAECFGGVADPSGEKKHTPSMKTHSAFMLVYTRRKPTLALVAEQLSPPNKRSFAGTSVAIMAVLRFKRRVHLHASTSSSSTSTSTSNVPSSIWHAIHAENLSFWRKQYVAEAACTTFTYDLCHKYSSHMETLGLTSLAFQVAATYVFGTLWQCRDVARLLAWRPLVLSMVGTNEASSLWWIYTLGTHPTLLVDVLVEHDQEPVRTFATDVTLRAMDMCDDVARCEPMMTKLLTEFDHILECEHSYVDLLLAFARKGPEASAVLVHRHHLVAKLVGMMVTGKNAQPVPPTGDEFLVRPPSGLQHAFHTPPLPPKVLIGDEHLWQLLALVLQHVPRRPSPTSALPASCPRVQYLPTTLDEPDNALSSHDWMCLLTHRASSYSAETASWTTVVTTMCWESPQFSMAWLDYLLDAIEDEDHHLLKPYFRTLRVLLAVDDSIASDRIAAGMTRLIAIMASQQKYFKATETTLDMLLRMAKRVPKVSVWLHENQRSWSWAEKWLLSHRGADGYLQTQRTLLTKPKSTSGWRDVVTSHPTLVKNVDKSIVKLVPRLQSLLASASVPVDDMYDSDDDPMDLVGKKVRVKWAKEKWYTGVVNSYNPTTREHAVFYDDGDKKSYKMADKIFTRLPDAQHLA
;
A
#
# COMPACT_ATOMS: atom_id res chain seq x y z
N MET A 1 -7.15 -16.44 61.16
CA MET A 1 -6.12 -15.53 61.69
C MET A 1 -5.50 -14.86 60.48
N ASP A 2 -5.47 -13.53 60.46
CA ASP A 2 -4.90 -12.77 59.34
C ASP A 2 -3.37 -12.83 59.33
N THR A 3 -2.77 -12.66 58.14
CA THR A 3 -1.33 -12.85 57.92
C THR A 3 -0.75 -11.65 57.17
N HIS A 4 0.40 -11.14 57.62
CA HIS A 4 1.07 -9.96 57.05
C HIS A 4 2.39 -10.28 56.31
N LYS A 5 2.79 -9.43 55.35
CA LYS A 5 4.02 -9.55 54.53
C LYS A 5 4.84 -8.24 54.54
N ARG A 6 6.18 -8.33 54.50
CA ARG A 6 7.17 -7.21 54.45
C ARG A 6 8.37 -7.53 53.53
N ILE A 7 9.19 -6.51 53.19
CA ILE A 7 10.40 -6.59 52.33
C ILE A 7 11.49 -5.60 52.87
N SER A 8 12.79 -5.90 52.67
CA SER A 8 13.95 -5.04 53.07
C SER A 8 15.15 -5.16 52.10
N ILE A 9 16.19 -4.31 52.25
CA ILE A 9 17.42 -4.25 51.41
C ILE A 9 18.65 -4.67 52.24
N GLN A 10 19.67 -5.29 51.63
CA GLN A 10 20.78 -5.93 52.36
C GLN A 10 22.17 -5.25 52.23
N THR A 11 22.49 -4.57 51.12
CA THR A 11 23.77 -3.84 50.89
C THR A 11 23.60 -2.67 49.90
N LEU A 12 24.47 -1.65 49.95
CA LEU A 12 24.39 -0.41 49.17
C LEU A 12 25.58 -0.20 48.19
N PRO A 13 25.37 0.43 47.00
CA PRO A 13 26.40 0.69 45.99
C PRO A 13 27.15 2.03 46.16
N GLU A 14 28.27 2.24 45.44
CA GLU A 14 29.06 3.49 45.47
C GLU A 14 28.37 4.72 44.85
N CYS A 15 27.30 4.53 44.07
CA CYS A 15 26.46 5.61 43.52
C CYS A 15 24.99 5.19 43.56
N LEU A 16 24.10 6.06 44.04
CA LEU A 16 22.69 5.77 44.34
C LEU A 16 21.77 6.78 43.64
N ILE A 17 20.79 6.31 42.85
CA ILE A 17 19.99 7.15 41.94
C ILE A 17 18.49 7.07 42.27
N LEU A 18 17.96 8.14 42.89
CA LEU A 18 16.57 8.22 43.35
C LEU A 18 15.60 8.74 42.27
N HIS A 19 14.47 8.07 42.11
CA HIS A 19 13.36 8.49 41.26
C HIS A 19 12.14 8.66 42.18
N LEU A 20 11.47 9.81 42.19
CA LEU A 20 10.31 10.11 43.06
C LEU A 20 9.00 9.70 42.37
N LYS A 21 7.94 9.26 43.07
CA LYS A 21 6.64 8.88 42.43
C LYS A 21 5.67 10.05 42.29
N ARG A 22 5.97 11.01 41.42
CA ARG A 22 5.15 12.22 41.22
C ARG A 22 4.03 12.06 40.19
N PHE A 23 3.49 10.86 39.99
CA PHE A 23 2.38 10.63 39.06
C PHE A 23 1.44 9.58 39.65
N GLU A 24 0.16 9.94 39.73
CA GLU A 24 -0.93 9.10 40.20
C GLU A 24 -1.97 8.95 39.09
N PHE A 25 -2.71 7.84 39.09
CA PHE A 25 -3.83 7.68 38.15
C PHE A 25 -5.09 8.21 38.83
N ASP A 26 -5.58 9.34 38.33
CA ASP A 26 -6.85 9.90 38.75
C ASP A 26 -7.98 9.07 38.13
N PHE A 27 -8.79 8.43 38.98
CA PHE A 27 -9.88 7.56 38.57
C PHE A 27 -11.14 8.35 38.13
N GLU A 28 -11.22 9.65 38.40
CA GLU A 28 -12.30 10.52 37.89
C GLU A 28 -12.01 10.96 36.46
N THR A 29 -10.76 11.33 36.15
CA THR A 29 -10.34 11.73 34.79
C THR A 29 -9.78 10.59 33.93
N MET A 30 -9.51 9.43 34.51
CA MET A 30 -8.92 8.24 33.89
C MET A 30 -7.56 8.52 33.21
N GLN A 31 -6.75 9.40 33.81
CA GLN A 31 -5.44 9.81 33.30
C GLN A 31 -4.36 9.80 34.40
N GLN A 32 -3.09 9.72 34.00
CA GLN A 32 -1.97 9.93 34.93
C GLN A 32 -1.74 11.43 35.15
N VAL A 33 -2.00 11.90 36.36
CA VAL A 33 -1.86 13.29 36.79
C VAL A 33 -0.57 13.46 37.59
N LYS A 34 0.16 14.53 37.32
CA LYS A 34 1.43 14.85 38.01
C LYS A 34 1.14 15.43 39.40
N VAL A 35 1.72 14.84 40.45
CA VAL A 35 1.57 15.31 41.84
C VAL A 35 2.58 16.42 42.11
N HIS A 36 2.06 17.62 42.35
CA HIS A 36 2.84 18.86 42.43
C HIS A 36 3.28 19.24 43.86
N ASP A 37 2.81 18.54 44.90
CA ASP A 37 3.01 18.93 46.30
C ASP A 37 4.49 19.12 46.71
N ARG A 38 4.70 20.06 47.63
CA ARG A 38 6.02 20.42 48.18
C ARG A 38 6.62 19.22 48.92
N PHE A 39 7.76 18.73 48.42
CA PHE A 39 8.49 17.62 49.01
C PHE A 39 9.95 18.02 49.19
N GLU A 40 10.41 18.05 50.44
CA GLU A 40 11.81 18.30 50.79
C GLU A 40 12.59 16.98 50.75
N PHE A 41 13.85 17.02 50.34
CA PHE A 41 14.76 15.88 50.40
C PHE A 41 16.07 16.27 51.11
N PRO A 42 16.56 15.44 52.06
CA PRO A 42 17.85 15.63 52.70
C PRO A 42 19.03 15.30 51.76
N VAL A 43 20.24 15.66 52.19
CA VAL A 43 21.51 15.31 51.51
C VAL A 43 21.79 13.80 51.51
N GLU A 44 21.10 13.02 52.36
CA GLU A 44 21.18 11.56 52.46
C GLU A 44 19.76 10.93 52.43
N LEU A 45 19.37 10.19 51.38
CA LEU A 45 17.99 9.71 51.17
C LEU A 45 17.88 8.34 50.43
N ASP A 46 16.79 7.59 50.68
CA ASP A 46 16.36 6.35 49.98
C ASP A 46 14.84 6.41 49.59
N MET A 47 14.29 5.46 48.82
CA MET A 47 13.86 5.73 47.42
C MET A 47 12.54 5.08 46.89
N ARG A 48 11.74 5.76 46.01
CA ARG A 48 10.85 5.26 44.87
C ARG A 48 9.85 6.31 44.28
N ARG A 49 9.23 6.27 43.06
CA ARG A 49 9.58 5.96 41.64
C ARG A 49 8.38 6.21 40.63
N ALA A 50 8.31 7.34 39.86
CA ALA A 50 7.58 7.57 38.55
C ALA A 50 7.64 9.06 38.03
N HIS A 51 7.56 9.45 36.75
CA HIS A 51 7.88 8.92 35.39
C HIS A 51 7.71 10.08 34.35
N SER A 52 8.60 10.21 33.35
CA SER A 52 8.53 11.13 32.18
C SER A 52 8.72 12.66 32.38
N GLY A 53 9.50 13.27 31.46
CA GLY A 53 9.89 14.69 31.39
C GLY A 53 11.06 14.92 30.41
N HIS A 54 11.38 16.19 30.09
CA HIS A 54 12.60 16.55 29.36
C HIS A 54 13.80 16.59 30.33
N TYR A 55 14.96 16.09 29.93
CA TYR A 55 16.14 15.99 30.79
C TYR A 55 17.34 16.72 30.19
N TYR A 56 17.98 17.54 31.02
CA TYR A 56 19.22 18.26 30.73
C TYR A 56 20.09 18.25 31.99
N ALA A 57 21.40 18.46 31.85
CA ALA A 57 22.36 18.30 32.94
C ALA A 57 23.24 19.53 33.14
N TYR A 58 23.36 19.98 34.39
CA TYR A 58 24.36 20.96 34.79
C TYR A 58 25.60 20.24 35.31
N LEU A 59 26.72 20.38 34.60
CA LEU A 59 27.98 19.72 34.93
C LEU A 59 29.07 20.77 35.20
N LYS A 60 29.85 20.54 36.26
CA LYS A 60 31.05 21.33 36.57
C LYS A 60 32.27 20.69 35.93
N ASP A 61 33.05 21.46 35.16
CA ASP A 61 34.38 21.00 34.73
C ASP A 61 35.32 20.91 35.95
N PRO A 62 35.86 19.72 36.28
CA PRO A 62 36.80 19.59 37.39
C PRO A 62 38.12 20.34 37.19
N HIS A 63 38.49 20.71 35.95
CA HIS A 63 39.74 21.40 35.64
C HIS A 63 39.58 22.93 35.60
N ALA A 64 38.57 23.46 34.89
CA ALA A 64 38.35 24.92 34.81
C ALA A 64 37.51 25.50 35.95
N SER A 65 36.84 24.67 36.76
CA SER A 65 35.84 25.06 37.77
C SER A 65 34.59 25.80 37.26
N SER A 66 34.46 26.00 35.95
CA SER A 66 33.26 26.49 35.27
C SER A 66 32.13 25.46 35.30
N TRP A 67 30.89 25.93 35.26
CA TRP A 67 29.71 25.10 35.04
C TRP A 67 29.19 25.25 33.61
N TYR A 68 28.54 24.20 33.10
CA TYR A 68 27.94 24.15 31.78
C TYR A 68 26.57 23.46 31.85
N GLU A 69 25.63 23.93 31.06
CA GLU A 69 24.39 23.24 30.75
C GLU A 69 24.61 22.35 29.51
N PHE A 70 24.21 21.08 29.62
CA PHE A 70 24.16 20.12 28.53
C PHE A 70 22.70 19.79 28.25
N ASN A 71 22.19 20.26 27.12
CA ASN A 71 20.78 20.18 26.73
C ASN A 71 20.72 19.65 25.29
N ASP A 72 20.58 18.33 25.17
CA ASP A 72 20.70 17.55 23.94
C ASP A 72 21.93 17.90 23.08
N THR A 73 21.73 18.58 21.94
CA THR A 73 22.77 18.95 20.98
C THR A 73 23.48 20.26 21.31
N VAL A 74 23.06 20.96 22.36
CA VAL A 74 23.53 22.30 22.73
C VAL A 74 24.24 22.25 24.09
N VAL A 75 25.42 22.88 24.16
CA VAL A 75 26.18 23.04 25.40
C VAL A 75 26.49 24.52 25.61
N THR A 76 26.07 25.08 26.74
CA THR A 76 26.25 26.50 27.07
C THR A 76 26.93 26.68 28.43
N PRO A 77 27.67 27.80 28.67
CA PRO A 77 28.17 28.14 29.99
C PRO A 77 27.02 28.44 30.96
N PHE A 78 27.13 27.96 32.20
CA PHE A 78 26.12 28.13 33.25
C PHE A 78 26.71 28.83 34.49
N ASP A 79 25.91 29.68 35.15
CA ASP A 79 26.29 30.34 36.40
C ASP A 79 25.77 29.54 37.60
N PRO A 80 26.64 29.00 38.48
CA PRO A 80 26.20 28.22 39.63
C PRO A 80 25.32 28.99 40.63
N ARG A 81 25.29 30.33 40.57
CA ARG A 81 24.34 31.14 41.37
C ARG A 81 22.88 30.86 41.01
N HIS A 82 22.61 30.39 39.79
CA HIS A 82 21.26 30.06 39.33
C HIS A 82 20.84 28.61 39.65
N LEU A 83 21.72 27.77 40.21
CA LEU A 83 21.37 26.40 40.65
C LEU A 83 20.11 26.39 41.54
N ALA A 84 20.00 27.32 42.49
CA ALA A 84 18.83 27.38 43.36
C ALA A 84 17.53 27.77 42.62
N ALA A 85 17.65 28.59 41.57
CA ALA A 85 16.50 29.04 40.79
C ALA A 85 16.00 27.94 39.84
N GLU A 86 16.91 27.24 39.16
CA GLU A 86 16.66 26.25 38.10
C GLU A 86 16.50 24.81 38.64
N CYS A 87 17.17 24.45 39.73
CA CYS A 87 17.22 23.06 40.20
C CYS A 87 16.32 22.76 41.42
N PHE A 88 15.90 23.74 42.22
CA PHE A 88 15.20 23.44 43.48
C PHE A 88 13.66 23.40 43.36
N GLY A 89 13.10 23.83 42.23
CA GLY A 89 11.64 23.90 42.02
C GLY A 89 10.95 24.98 42.88
N GLY A 90 9.66 24.80 43.17
CA GLY A 90 8.85 25.71 44.00
C GLY A 90 7.83 26.53 43.21
N VAL A 91 7.34 27.62 43.81
CA VAL A 91 6.46 28.61 43.15
C VAL A 91 7.33 29.60 42.37
N ALA A 92 6.88 30.05 41.20
CA ALA A 92 7.56 31.10 40.45
C ALA A 92 7.41 32.46 41.15
N ASP A 93 8.48 33.25 41.21
CA ASP A 93 8.41 34.60 41.78
C ASP A 93 7.43 35.48 40.97
N PRO A 94 6.60 36.32 41.64
CA PRO A 94 5.59 37.13 40.98
C PRO A 94 6.21 38.37 40.29
N SER A 95 6.99 38.14 39.22
CA SER A 95 7.56 39.20 38.41
C SER A 95 6.53 39.83 37.46
N GLY A 96 5.86 40.88 37.93
CA GLY A 96 5.40 41.98 37.07
C GLY A 96 3.90 42.09 36.78
N GLU A 97 3.18 41.00 36.55
CA GLU A 97 1.78 41.09 36.09
C GLU A 97 0.76 40.31 36.96
N LYS A 98 -0.40 40.94 37.15
CA LYS A 98 -1.47 40.50 38.07
C LYS A 98 -2.19 39.24 37.57
N LYS A 99 -1.66 38.06 37.90
CA LYS A 99 -2.43 36.80 37.94
C LYS A 99 -2.56 36.31 39.38
N HIS A 100 -3.79 36.01 39.80
CA HIS A 100 -4.13 35.83 41.21
C HIS A 100 -3.93 34.39 41.73
N THR A 101 -3.15 33.56 41.01
CA THR A 101 -2.88 32.15 41.34
C THR A 101 -1.37 31.88 41.28
N PRO A 102 -0.78 31.26 42.33
CA PRO A 102 0.64 30.92 42.33
C PRO A 102 0.93 29.80 41.31
N SER A 103 1.71 30.12 40.27
CA SER A 103 2.15 29.13 39.28
C SER A 103 3.40 28.41 39.78
N MET A 104 3.42 27.08 39.68
CA MET A 104 4.58 26.28 40.07
C MET A 104 5.61 26.19 38.94
N LYS A 105 6.89 26.18 39.32
CA LYS A 105 8.00 25.95 38.39
C LYS A 105 7.87 24.57 37.76
N THR A 106 8.07 24.50 36.45
CA THR A 106 7.91 23.30 35.64
C THR A 106 9.14 22.38 35.65
N HIS A 107 10.29 22.92 36.07
CA HIS A 107 11.60 22.29 36.10
C HIS A 107 12.16 22.19 37.54
N SER A 108 12.92 21.14 37.80
CA SER A 108 13.64 20.88 39.06
C SER A 108 14.66 19.77 38.83
N ALA A 109 15.71 19.69 39.65
CA ALA A 109 16.66 18.59 39.61
C ALA A 109 15.98 17.25 39.89
N PHE A 110 16.25 16.30 39.01
CA PHE A 110 15.72 14.93 39.04
C PHE A 110 16.77 13.91 39.46
N MET A 111 18.06 14.20 39.19
CA MET A 111 19.20 13.37 39.54
C MET A 111 20.35 14.28 39.96
N LEU A 112 21.08 13.90 41.01
CA LEU A 112 22.27 14.61 41.49
C LEU A 112 23.44 13.62 41.52
N VAL A 113 24.62 14.06 41.10
CA VAL A 113 25.83 13.22 41.01
C VAL A 113 26.95 13.89 41.79
N TYR A 114 27.48 13.20 42.80
CA TYR A 114 28.55 13.69 43.67
C TYR A 114 29.76 12.75 43.61
N THR A 115 30.96 13.33 43.70
CA THR A 115 32.22 12.57 43.78
C THR A 115 32.83 12.66 45.19
N ARG A 116 33.25 11.52 45.73
CA ARG A 116 33.78 11.43 47.10
C ARG A 116 35.15 12.11 47.20
N ARG A 117 35.20 13.25 47.89
CA ARG A 117 36.45 13.97 48.18
C ARG A 117 37.29 13.20 49.19
N LYS A 118 38.43 12.62 48.76
CA LYS A 118 39.42 12.03 49.68
C LYS A 118 40.12 13.15 50.48
N PRO A 119 40.43 12.95 51.78
CA PRO A 119 41.14 13.95 52.57
C PRO A 119 42.60 14.07 52.11
N THR A 120 42.97 15.25 51.61
CA THR A 120 44.37 15.57 51.30
C THR A 120 45.06 16.03 52.57
N LEU A 121 46.02 15.25 53.06
CA LEU A 121 46.95 15.71 54.10
C LEU A 121 47.82 16.82 53.51
N ALA A 122 47.78 18.01 54.10
CA ALA A 122 48.63 19.12 53.69
C ALA A 122 50.06 18.89 54.19
N LEU A 123 50.98 18.64 53.26
CA LEU A 123 52.41 18.79 53.54
C LEU A 123 52.75 20.28 53.54
N VAL A 124 53.42 20.73 54.60
CA VAL A 124 53.92 22.10 54.73
C VAL A 124 55.01 22.30 53.68
N ALA A 125 54.74 23.14 52.68
CA ALA A 125 55.77 23.63 51.76
C ALA A 125 56.45 24.85 52.40
N GLU A 126 57.76 24.71 52.61
CA GLU A 126 58.63 25.69 53.25
C GLU A 126 58.82 26.96 52.41
N GLN A 127 59.23 28.05 53.05
CA GLN A 127 59.23 29.41 52.49
C GLN A 127 60.28 29.61 51.39
N LEU A 128 59.86 29.77 50.12
CA LEU A 128 60.68 30.43 49.09
C LEU A 128 59.85 31.31 48.16
N SER A 129 59.92 32.62 48.40
CA SER A 129 59.28 33.67 47.60
C SER A 129 60.17 34.14 46.43
N PRO A 130 59.69 34.19 45.18
CA PRO A 130 60.29 35.01 44.13
C PRO A 130 59.62 36.42 44.07
N PRO A 131 60.35 37.48 43.67
CA PRO A 131 59.90 38.86 43.86
C PRO A 131 59.00 39.42 42.75
N ASN A 132 58.46 40.61 43.02
CA ASN A 132 57.47 41.32 42.21
C ASN A 132 57.93 41.76 40.81
N LYS A 133 56.94 41.74 39.91
CA LYS A 133 56.81 42.39 38.60
C LYS A 133 57.64 43.66 38.37
N ARG A 134 58.11 43.85 37.13
CA ARG A 134 58.14 45.18 36.47
C ARG A 134 57.54 45.13 35.06
N SER A 135 56.91 46.25 34.71
CA SER A 135 56.22 46.55 33.45
C SER A 135 57.15 47.29 32.50
N PHE A 136 56.97 47.17 31.18
CA PHE A 136 56.61 48.34 30.36
C PHE A 136 55.97 47.97 29.01
N ALA A 137 55.14 48.86 28.48
CA ALA A 137 54.48 48.74 27.18
C ALA A 137 55.37 49.30 26.04
N GLY A 138 55.05 49.01 24.77
CA GLY A 138 55.76 49.67 23.67
C GLY A 138 55.53 49.18 22.24
N THR A 139 54.37 49.53 21.67
CA THR A 139 54.24 49.98 20.27
C THR A 139 54.35 48.96 19.10
N SER A 140 53.78 49.37 17.95
CA SER A 140 54.08 48.90 16.59
C SER A 140 53.33 47.67 16.05
N VAL A 141 52.00 47.79 16.06
CA VAL A 141 51.14 47.27 14.98
C VAL A 141 51.63 47.86 13.64
N ALA A 142 52.21 47.03 12.77
CA ALA A 142 52.32 47.24 11.30
C ALA A 142 53.07 46.08 10.61
N ILE A 143 54.12 45.53 11.23
CA ILE A 143 55.06 44.60 10.57
C ILE A 143 54.78 43.11 10.91
N MET A 144 53.96 42.84 11.93
CA MET A 144 53.69 41.47 12.42
C MET A 144 52.60 40.69 11.67
N ALA A 145 51.88 41.30 10.72
CA ALA A 145 50.83 40.60 9.95
C ALA A 145 51.41 39.75 8.80
N VAL A 146 52.37 40.28 8.04
CA VAL A 146 52.93 39.60 6.85
C VAL A 146 54.01 38.56 7.23
N LEU A 147 54.69 38.73 8.37
CA LEU A 147 55.71 37.77 8.85
C LEU A 147 55.14 36.62 9.71
N ARG A 148 53.91 36.72 10.24
CA ARG A 148 53.31 35.64 11.07
C ARG A 148 52.73 34.47 10.28
N PHE A 149 52.37 34.63 9.02
CA PHE A 149 51.76 33.55 8.23
C PHE A 149 52.79 32.63 7.58
N LYS A 150 53.89 33.17 7.02
CA LYS A 150 54.92 32.37 6.33
C LYS A 150 55.99 31.70 7.21
N ARG A 151 56.00 31.93 8.54
CA ARG A 151 56.94 31.25 9.47
C ARG A 151 56.29 30.23 10.41
N ARG A 152 54.97 30.05 10.37
CA ARG A 152 54.23 29.13 11.26
C ARG A 152 54.03 27.70 10.74
N VAL A 153 54.37 27.42 9.48
CA VAL A 153 54.24 26.07 8.86
C VAL A 153 55.59 25.35 8.72
N HIS A 154 56.72 26.03 8.94
CA HIS A 154 58.05 25.47 8.65
C HIS A 154 59.07 25.57 9.81
N LEU A 155 58.59 25.69 11.05
CA LEU A 155 59.46 25.82 12.24
C LEU A 155 58.84 25.22 13.52
N HIS A 156 58.07 24.13 13.36
CA HIS A 156 57.60 23.26 14.46
C HIS A 156 57.89 21.76 14.18
N ALA A 157 58.71 21.45 13.18
CA ALA A 157 59.18 20.09 12.90
C ALA A 157 60.36 19.64 13.79
N SER A 158 60.90 20.55 14.62
CA SER A 158 62.00 20.25 15.54
C SER A 158 62.03 21.26 16.70
N THR A 159 62.35 20.75 17.90
CA THR A 159 62.48 21.48 19.19
C THR A 159 61.19 21.74 20.00
N SER A 160 60.53 20.67 20.45
CA SER A 160 59.56 20.70 21.58
C SER A 160 59.63 19.45 22.46
N SER A 161 60.83 18.99 22.82
CA SER A 161 61.03 17.88 23.76
C SER A 161 61.04 18.36 25.22
N SER A 162 59.87 18.65 25.79
CA SER A 162 59.56 18.48 27.23
C SER A 162 58.16 18.98 27.61
N SER A 163 57.37 18.11 28.23
CA SER A 163 56.25 18.39 29.15
C SER A 163 55.28 19.55 28.82
N THR A 164 54.14 19.23 28.20
CA THR A 164 52.84 19.09 28.91
C THR A 164 51.78 18.62 27.92
N SER A 165 51.59 17.30 27.80
CA SER A 165 50.61 16.69 26.88
C SER A 165 49.86 15.53 27.54
N THR A 166 48.74 15.87 28.17
CA THR A 166 47.70 14.96 28.66
C THR A 166 46.39 15.62 28.23
N SER A 167 45.55 15.08 27.36
CA SER A 167 45.10 13.67 27.33
C SER A 167 44.60 13.20 25.94
N THR A 168 45.47 13.07 24.94
CA THR A 168 45.13 12.46 23.63
C THR A 168 45.71 11.06 23.43
N SER A 169 46.53 10.55 24.37
CA SER A 169 47.38 9.38 24.19
C SER A 169 46.73 8.01 24.47
N ASN A 170 45.43 7.94 24.79
CA ASN A 170 44.75 6.71 25.23
C ASN A 170 43.50 6.34 24.39
N VAL A 171 43.32 6.91 23.20
CA VAL A 171 42.23 6.51 22.29
C VAL A 171 42.72 5.37 21.38
N PRO A 172 42.11 4.17 21.40
CA PRO A 172 42.45 3.08 20.48
C PRO A 172 42.37 3.51 19.00
N SER A 173 43.25 2.95 18.17
CA SER A 173 43.35 3.32 16.74
C SER A 173 42.06 3.11 15.96
N SER A 174 41.26 2.11 16.31
CA SER A 174 39.91 1.89 15.75
C SER A 174 38.95 3.05 16.03
N ILE A 175 38.95 3.60 17.24
CA ILE A 175 38.13 4.75 17.63
C ILE A 175 38.66 6.02 16.95
N TRP A 176 39.98 6.18 16.84
CA TRP A 176 40.57 7.32 16.13
C TRP A 176 40.21 7.30 14.63
N HIS A 177 40.26 6.13 13.98
CA HIS A 177 39.81 5.98 12.59
C HIS A 177 38.31 6.28 12.41
N ALA A 178 37.46 5.87 13.35
CA ALA A 178 36.04 6.20 13.33
C ALA A 178 35.80 7.71 13.44
N ILE A 179 36.42 8.38 14.41
CA ILE A 179 36.39 9.85 14.58
C ILE A 179 36.89 10.56 13.30
N HIS A 180 37.97 10.06 12.68
CA HIS A 180 38.51 10.65 11.45
C HIS A 180 37.55 10.49 10.26
N ALA A 181 36.96 9.31 10.08
CA ALA A 181 35.99 9.03 9.02
C ALA A 181 34.70 9.84 9.18
N GLU A 182 34.19 9.99 10.40
CA GLU A 182 33.01 10.78 10.70
C GLU A 182 33.24 12.28 10.46
N ASN A 183 34.38 12.83 10.91
CA ASN A 183 34.77 14.20 10.58
C ASN A 183 34.89 14.43 9.06
N LEU A 184 35.48 13.49 8.32
CA LEU A 184 35.58 13.58 6.86
C LEU A 184 34.19 13.54 6.19
N SER A 185 33.27 12.74 6.71
CA SER A 185 31.86 12.68 6.28
C SER A 185 31.12 13.98 6.55
N PHE A 186 31.31 14.56 7.75
CA PHE A 186 30.74 15.86 8.13
C PHE A 186 31.17 16.98 7.16
N TRP A 187 32.47 17.12 6.89
CA TRP A 187 32.97 18.13 5.96
C TRP A 187 32.45 17.92 4.53
N ARG A 188 32.38 16.66 4.05
CA ARG A 188 31.78 16.35 2.74
C ARG A 188 30.33 16.81 2.66
N LYS A 189 29.51 16.54 3.69
CA LYS A 189 28.10 16.99 3.76
C LYS A 189 27.99 18.51 3.80
N GLN A 190 28.88 19.21 4.51
CA GLN A 190 28.87 20.67 4.63
C GLN A 190 29.18 21.37 3.29
N TYR A 191 30.15 20.89 2.51
CA TYR A 191 30.46 21.45 1.18
C TYR A 191 29.44 21.07 0.11
N VAL A 192 28.84 19.87 0.19
CA VAL A 192 27.77 19.43 -0.71
C VAL A 192 26.52 20.32 -0.63
N ALA A 193 26.22 20.87 0.55
CA ALA A 193 25.09 21.77 0.75
C ALA A 193 25.29 23.17 0.12
N GLU A 194 26.50 23.53 -0.29
CA GLU A 194 26.82 24.82 -0.88
C GLU A 194 26.19 24.97 -2.28
N ALA A 195 25.34 25.98 -2.45
CA ALA A 195 24.58 26.19 -3.68
C ALA A 195 25.45 26.30 -4.94
N ALA A 196 26.68 26.81 -4.81
CA ALA A 196 27.65 26.91 -5.89
C ALA A 196 28.00 25.53 -6.50
N CYS A 197 28.13 24.48 -5.67
CA CYS A 197 28.39 23.12 -6.15
C CYS A 197 27.17 22.56 -6.91
N THR A 198 25.95 22.78 -6.41
CA THR A 198 24.71 22.37 -7.09
C THR A 198 24.55 23.07 -8.43
N THR A 199 24.69 24.41 -8.46
CA THR A 199 24.56 25.19 -9.70
C THR A 199 25.64 24.83 -10.71
N PHE A 200 26.90 24.65 -10.28
CA PHE A 200 27.98 24.24 -11.17
C PHE A 200 27.71 22.88 -11.81
N THR A 201 27.35 21.85 -11.03
CA THR A 201 27.09 20.51 -11.57
C THR A 201 25.83 20.52 -12.47
N TYR A 202 24.80 21.29 -12.13
CA TYR A 202 23.61 21.43 -12.98
C TYR A 202 23.97 22.08 -14.31
N ASP A 203 24.68 23.21 -14.28
CA ASP A 203 25.14 23.94 -15.46
C ASP A 203 26.05 23.09 -16.34
N LEU A 204 26.93 22.29 -15.74
CA LEU A 204 27.82 21.37 -16.44
C LEU A 204 27.02 20.34 -17.26
N CYS A 205 26.02 19.69 -16.67
CA CYS A 205 25.18 18.71 -17.37
C CYS A 205 24.15 19.35 -18.32
N HIS A 206 23.63 20.54 -18.00
CA HIS A 206 22.54 21.19 -18.75
C HIS A 206 23.04 22.09 -19.89
N LYS A 207 23.98 23.02 -19.63
CA LYS A 207 24.42 24.01 -20.62
C LYS A 207 25.36 23.43 -21.68
N TYR A 208 26.05 22.35 -21.34
CA TYR A 208 27.01 21.69 -22.23
C TYR A 208 26.51 20.34 -22.77
N SER A 209 25.23 19.99 -22.59
CA SER A 209 24.63 18.73 -23.08
C SER A 209 24.94 18.45 -24.56
N SER A 210 24.71 19.42 -25.44
CA SER A 210 25.01 19.33 -26.88
C SER A 210 26.51 19.14 -27.21
N HIS A 211 27.38 19.66 -26.35
CA HIS A 211 28.84 19.46 -26.48
C HIS A 211 29.26 18.09 -25.94
N MET A 212 28.59 17.58 -24.91
CA MET A 212 28.79 16.22 -24.40
C MET A 212 28.25 15.17 -25.39
N GLU A 213 27.15 15.45 -26.09
CA GLU A 213 26.63 14.63 -27.20
C GLU A 213 27.64 14.51 -28.35
N THR A 214 28.14 15.64 -28.85
CA THR A 214 29.15 15.64 -29.93
C THR A 214 30.49 15.01 -29.54
N LEU A 215 30.82 14.96 -28.25
CA LEU A 215 32.01 14.28 -27.72
C LEU A 215 31.75 12.80 -27.31
N GLY A 216 30.53 12.28 -27.44
CA GLY A 216 30.17 10.91 -27.03
C GLY A 216 30.16 10.69 -25.50
N LEU A 217 30.11 11.77 -24.71
CA LEU A 217 30.19 11.75 -23.25
C LEU A 217 28.81 11.66 -22.56
N THR A 218 27.73 11.38 -23.29
CA THR A 218 26.35 11.36 -22.77
C THR A 218 26.14 10.41 -21.60
N SER A 219 26.74 9.21 -21.65
CA SER A 219 26.68 8.26 -20.54
C SER A 219 27.41 8.81 -19.31
N LEU A 220 28.60 9.40 -19.47
CA LEU A 220 29.34 10.00 -18.36
C LEU A 220 28.59 11.20 -17.75
N ALA A 221 27.96 12.02 -18.58
CA ALA A 221 27.14 13.15 -18.15
C ALA A 221 25.94 12.68 -17.30
N PHE A 222 25.25 11.62 -17.74
CA PHE A 222 24.18 10.98 -16.99
C PHE A 222 24.70 10.37 -15.67
N GLN A 223 25.82 9.64 -15.70
CA GLN A 223 26.45 9.06 -14.51
C GLN A 223 26.76 10.11 -13.44
N VAL A 224 27.35 11.24 -13.84
CA VAL A 224 27.63 12.38 -12.94
C VAL A 224 26.33 12.95 -12.37
N ALA A 225 25.33 13.22 -13.21
CA ALA A 225 24.05 13.78 -12.77
C ALA A 225 23.28 12.84 -11.83
N ALA A 226 23.17 11.56 -12.16
CA ALA A 226 22.48 10.56 -11.35
C ALA A 226 23.19 10.32 -10.01
N THR A 227 24.53 10.24 -10.01
CA THR A 227 25.33 10.11 -8.78
C THR A 227 25.20 11.36 -7.90
N TYR A 228 25.13 12.55 -8.50
CA TYR A 228 24.91 13.78 -7.76
C TYR A 228 23.47 13.88 -7.20
N VAL A 229 22.45 13.53 -7.97
CA VAL A 229 21.05 13.57 -7.53
C VAL A 229 20.77 12.54 -6.44
N PHE A 230 21.00 11.25 -6.73
CA PHE A 230 20.59 10.15 -5.86
C PHE A 230 21.65 9.75 -4.82
N GLY A 231 22.93 10.02 -5.07
CA GLY A 231 23.99 9.78 -4.08
C GLY A 231 24.27 10.96 -3.16
N THR A 232 24.02 12.20 -3.61
CA THR A 232 24.54 13.42 -2.97
C THR A 232 23.43 14.39 -2.52
N LEU A 233 22.63 14.94 -3.43
CA LEU A 233 21.51 15.86 -3.11
C LEU A 233 20.42 15.18 -2.27
N TRP A 234 20.17 13.90 -2.51
CA TRP A 234 19.39 13.00 -1.68
C TRP A 234 19.59 13.23 -0.17
N GLN A 235 20.86 13.26 0.27
CA GLN A 235 21.21 13.32 1.69
C GLN A 235 20.87 14.69 2.32
N CYS A 236 20.67 15.73 1.51
CA CYS A 236 20.32 17.07 1.97
C CYS A 236 18.85 17.21 2.39
N ARG A 237 17.98 16.22 2.09
CA ARG A 237 16.52 16.23 2.36
C ARG A 237 15.74 17.43 1.77
N ASP A 238 16.35 18.18 0.85
CA ASP A 238 15.72 19.28 0.11
C ASP A 238 15.03 18.74 -1.15
N VAL A 239 13.79 18.28 -0.99
CA VAL A 239 12.98 17.67 -2.06
C VAL A 239 12.78 18.62 -3.24
N ALA A 240 12.58 19.92 -2.99
CA ALA A 240 12.36 20.90 -4.05
C ALA A 240 13.62 21.07 -4.93
N ARG A 241 14.80 21.16 -4.31
CA ARG A 241 16.09 21.21 -5.02
C ARG A 241 16.38 19.92 -5.77
N LEU A 242 16.02 18.76 -5.24
CA LEU A 242 16.18 17.48 -5.90
C LEU A 242 15.27 17.37 -7.14
N LEU A 243 13.98 17.70 -7.00
CA LEU A 243 13.01 17.62 -8.09
C LEU A 243 13.30 18.59 -9.24
N ALA A 244 14.01 19.70 -9.00
CA ALA A 244 14.47 20.60 -10.06
C ALA A 244 15.38 19.89 -11.09
N TRP A 245 16.02 18.78 -10.74
CA TRP A 245 16.83 17.96 -11.65
C TRP A 245 16.02 16.95 -12.48
N ARG A 246 14.74 16.72 -12.15
CA ARG A 246 13.90 15.69 -12.81
C ARG A 246 13.84 15.85 -14.33
N PRO A 247 13.60 17.03 -14.92
CA PRO A 247 13.58 17.19 -16.37
C PRO A 247 14.92 16.84 -17.03
N LEU A 248 16.03 17.28 -16.43
CA LEU A 248 17.38 17.09 -16.96
C LEU A 248 17.82 15.61 -16.92
N VAL A 249 17.65 14.95 -15.78
CA VAL A 249 17.99 13.52 -15.63
C VAL A 249 17.12 12.66 -16.54
N LEU A 250 15.83 12.97 -16.65
CA LEU A 250 14.92 12.26 -17.56
C LEU A 250 15.22 12.52 -19.05
N SER A 251 15.80 13.65 -19.43
CA SER A 251 16.27 13.87 -20.81
C SER A 251 17.58 13.16 -21.15
N MET A 252 18.37 12.76 -20.15
CA MET A 252 19.66 12.08 -20.35
C MET A 252 19.57 10.54 -20.27
N VAL A 253 18.58 10.00 -19.57
CA VAL A 253 18.23 8.57 -19.63
C VAL A 253 17.28 8.31 -20.80
N GLY A 254 17.44 7.18 -21.49
CA GLY A 254 16.67 6.88 -22.70
C GLY A 254 17.30 7.34 -24.02
N THR A 255 18.28 8.27 -24.01
CA THR A 255 18.97 8.73 -25.24
C THR A 255 20.19 7.88 -25.61
N ASN A 256 20.75 7.13 -24.65
CA ASN A 256 21.90 6.25 -24.85
C ASN A 256 21.72 4.97 -24.02
N GLU A 257 21.80 3.81 -24.68
CA GLU A 257 21.74 2.49 -24.04
C GLU A 257 22.75 2.35 -22.89
N ALA A 258 23.97 2.89 -23.05
CA ALA A 258 25.00 2.83 -22.02
C ALA A 258 24.63 3.61 -20.73
N SER A 259 23.82 4.67 -20.83
CA SER A 259 23.28 5.37 -19.66
C SER A 259 22.29 4.48 -18.90
N SER A 260 21.35 3.87 -19.64
CA SER A 260 20.30 3.00 -19.11
C SER A 260 20.87 1.72 -18.49
N LEU A 261 21.81 1.06 -19.17
CA LEU A 261 22.50 -0.13 -18.68
C LEU A 261 23.30 0.15 -17.41
N TRP A 262 24.01 1.29 -17.34
CA TRP A 262 24.72 1.68 -16.12
C TRP A 262 23.76 1.92 -14.96
N TRP A 263 22.59 2.54 -15.20
CA TRP A 263 21.58 2.77 -14.15
C TRP A 263 21.06 1.45 -13.56
N ILE A 264 20.60 0.54 -14.42
CA ILE A 264 20.07 -0.77 -14.04
C ILE A 264 21.14 -1.59 -13.30
N TYR A 265 22.37 -1.63 -13.82
CA TYR A 265 23.49 -2.30 -13.18
C TYR A 265 23.81 -1.69 -11.81
N THR A 266 23.80 -0.36 -11.68
CA THR A 266 24.09 0.35 -10.43
C THR A 266 23.01 0.07 -9.38
N LEU A 267 21.73 0.09 -9.73
CA LEU A 267 20.65 -0.27 -8.82
C LEU A 267 20.72 -1.74 -8.36
N GLY A 268 21.07 -2.66 -9.27
CA GLY A 268 21.22 -4.09 -8.95
C GLY A 268 22.47 -4.44 -8.13
N THR A 269 23.55 -3.66 -8.22
CA THR A 269 24.84 -3.96 -7.55
C THR A 269 25.18 -3.07 -6.35
N HIS A 270 24.67 -1.85 -6.27
CA HIS A 270 24.93 -0.97 -5.13
C HIS A 270 24.24 -1.50 -3.87
N PRO A 271 24.92 -1.56 -2.69
CA PRO A 271 24.38 -2.20 -1.49
C PRO A 271 23.00 -1.69 -1.05
N THR A 272 22.81 -0.38 -0.95
CA THR A 272 21.56 0.21 -0.41
C THR A 272 20.70 0.89 -1.48
N LEU A 273 21.22 1.90 -2.20
CA LEU A 273 20.57 2.74 -3.24
C LEU A 273 19.16 2.36 -3.75
N LEU A 274 18.96 1.16 -4.33
CA LEU A 274 17.62 0.70 -4.76
C LEU A 274 16.60 0.74 -3.61
N VAL A 275 16.98 0.24 -2.44
CA VAL A 275 16.15 0.21 -1.23
C VAL A 275 15.96 1.63 -0.72
N ASP A 276 17.06 2.36 -0.50
CA ASP A 276 17.04 3.76 -0.01
C ASP A 276 16.07 4.63 -0.82
N VAL A 277 16.12 4.54 -2.16
CA VAL A 277 15.50 5.50 -3.08
C VAL A 277 14.12 5.06 -3.59
N LEU A 278 13.92 3.77 -3.87
CA LEU A 278 12.65 3.27 -4.44
C LEU A 278 11.73 2.63 -3.39
N VAL A 279 12.27 2.13 -2.28
CA VAL A 279 11.52 1.32 -1.29
C VAL A 279 11.30 2.10 0.01
N GLU A 280 12.35 2.40 0.76
CA GLU A 280 12.30 2.93 2.13
C GLU A 280 12.08 4.46 2.21
N HIS A 281 12.03 5.17 1.09
CA HIS A 281 12.00 6.63 1.16
C HIS A 281 10.70 7.20 1.74
N ASP A 282 10.84 8.00 2.80
CA ASP A 282 9.79 8.86 3.36
C ASP A 282 9.02 9.74 2.32
N GLN A 283 9.64 10.14 1.20
CA GLN A 283 9.10 11.15 0.29
C GLN A 283 8.65 10.57 -1.06
N GLU A 284 7.33 10.50 -1.25
CA GLU A 284 6.67 10.04 -2.48
C GLU A 284 7.26 10.65 -3.77
N PRO A 285 7.39 11.99 -3.94
CA PRO A 285 7.78 12.57 -5.23
C PRO A 285 9.18 12.14 -5.71
N VAL A 286 10.03 11.76 -4.77
CA VAL A 286 11.40 11.32 -5.04
C VAL A 286 11.43 9.83 -5.38
N ARG A 287 10.58 8.98 -4.75
CA ARG A 287 10.33 7.60 -5.21
C ARG A 287 9.83 7.62 -6.66
N THR A 288 8.80 8.43 -6.96
CA THR A 288 8.27 8.58 -8.33
C THR A 288 9.34 9.00 -9.33
N PHE A 289 10.20 9.97 -8.98
CA PHE A 289 11.28 10.40 -9.86
C PHE A 289 12.30 9.27 -10.14
N ALA A 290 12.72 8.53 -9.11
CA ALA A 290 13.60 7.39 -9.33
C ALA A 290 12.93 6.26 -10.13
N THR A 291 11.63 6.02 -9.93
CA THR A 291 10.82 5.11 -10.75
C THR A 291 10.81 5.55 -12.21
N ASP A 292 10.52 6.81 -12.53
CA ASP A 292 10.53 7.33 -13.91
C ASP A 292 11.88 7.08 -14.61
N VAL A 293 12.99 7.36 -13.92
CA VAL A 293 14.35 7.16 -14.45
C VAL A 293 14.60 5.67 -14.70
N THR A 294 14.12 4.81 -13.81
CA THR A 294 14.28 3.35 -13.90
C THR A 294 13.40 2.75 -15.00
N LEU A 295 12.14 3.18 -15.14
CA LEU A 295 11.26 2.77 -16.23
C LEU A 295 11.85 3.16 -17.59
N ARG A 296 12.27 4.42 -17.76
CA ARG A 296 12.91 4.88 -19.01
C ARG A 296 14.26 4.22 -19.29
N ALA A 297 14.98 3.78 -18.26
CA ALA A 297 16.16 2.94 -18.44
C ALA A 297 15.78 1.53 -18.92
N MET A 298 14.75 0.93 -18.33
CA MET A 298 14.24 -0.39 -18.70
C MET A 298 13.68 -0.40 -20.13
N ASP A 299 13.02 0.65 -20.60
CA ASP A 299 12.50 0.76 -21.97
C ASP A 299 13.59 0.65 -23.05
N MET A 300 14.85 0.95 -22.71
CA MET A 300 16.02 0.81 -23.61
C MET A 300 16.78 -0.52 -23.47
N CYS A 301 16.35 -1.43 -22.59
CA CYS A 301 17.09 -2.65 -22.26
C CYS A 301 16.23 -3.89 -22.51
N ASP A 302 16.19 -4.39 -23.74
CA ASP A 302 15.43 -5.60 -24.10
C ASP A 302 15.97 -6.88 -23.42
N ASP A 303 17.26 -6.91 -23.10
CA ASP A 303 17.94 -8.03 -22.45
C ASP A 303 17.45 -8.23 -21.00
N VAL A 304 16.65 -9.29 -20.80
CA VAL A 304 16.07 -9.68 -19.50
C VAL A 304 17.16 -9.98 -18.46
N ALA A 305 18.26 -10.60 -18.86
CA ALA A 305 19.34 -11.01 -17.95
C ALA A 305 20.07 -9.81 -17.34
N ARG A 306 20.03 -8.64 -17.98
CA ARG A 306 20.61 -7.38 -17.45
C ARG A 306 19.70 -6.71 -16.43
N CYS A 307 18.38 -6.86 -16.58
CA CYS A 307 17.39 -6.35 -15.62
C CYS A 307 17.20 -7.28 -14.41
N GLU A 308 17.49 -8.59 -14.55
CA GLU A 308 17.26 -9.59 -13.51
C GLU A 308 17.93 -9.28 -12.15
N PRO A 309 19.20 -8.82 -12.04
CA PRO A 309 19.81 -8.53 -10.73
C PRO A 309 19.06 -7.43 -9.97
N MET A 310 18.61 -6.39 -10.68
CA MET A 310 17.82 -5.30 -10.13
C MET A 310 16.44 -5.79 -9.67
N MET A 311 15.75 -6.60 -10.48
CA MET A 311 14.46 -7.20 -10.08
C MET A 311 14.59 -8.17 -8.91
N THR A 312 15.66 -8.97 -8.89
CA THR A 312 15.95 -9.89 -7.78
C THR A 312 16.12 -9.14 -6.48
N LYS A 313 16.85 -8.02 -6.49
CA LYS A 313 17.01 -7.14 -5.32
C LYS A 313 15.74 -6.37 -4.96
N LEU A 314 14.91 -5.99 -5.94
CA LEU A 314 13.60 -5.40 -5.64
C LEU A 314 12.70 -6.41 -4.91
N LEU A 315 12.68 -7.67 -5.37
CA LEU A 315 11.84 -8.76 -4.87
C LEU A 315 12.29 -9.40 -3.55
N THR A 316 13.47 -9.06 -3.03
CA THR A 316 13.81 -9.34 -1.62
C THR A 316 13.03 -8.43 -0.68
N GLU A 317 12.82 -7.17 -1.05
CA GLU A 317 12.05 -6.18 -0.28
C GLU A 317 10.54 -6.24 -0.57
N PHE A 318 10.02 -7.42 -0.93
CA PHE A 318 8.64 -7.58 -1.41
C PHE A 318 7.58 -7.13 -0.39
N ASP A 319 7.84 -7.25 0.91
CA ASP A 319 6.88 -6.88 1.95
C ASP A 319 6.53 -5.37 1.94
N HIS A 320 7.41 -4.53 1.35
CA HIS A 320 7.18 -3.11 1.14
C HIS A 320 6.32 -2.77 -0.09
N ILE A 321 5.91 -3.73 -0.92
CA ILE A 321 4.98 -3.50 -2.05
C ILE A 321 3.66 -2.84 -1.58
N LEU A 322 3.28 -3.10 -0.33
CA LEU A 322 2.10 -2.56 0.37
C LEU A 322 2.29 -1.10 0.86
N GLU A 323 3.47 -0.54 0.66
CA GLU A 323 3.91 0.78 1.14
C GLU A 323 4.34 1.68 -0.03
N CYS A 324 4.85 1.06 -1.10
CA CYS A 324 5.31 1.70 -2.33
C CYS A 324 4.20 1.95 -3.38
N GLU A 325 3.04 2.48 -2.94
CA GLU A 325 1.87 2.93 -3.75
C GLU A 325 1.68 2.21 -5.09
N HIS A 326 2.19 2.77 -6.20
CA HIS A 326 2.18 2.17 -7.55
C HIS A 326 3.59 1.90 -8.09
N SER A 327 4.57 2.71 -7.69
CA SER A 327 5.97 2.71 -8.16
C SER A 327 6.64 1.34 -8.20
N TYR A 328 6.34 0.47 -7.23
CA TYR A 328 6.92 -0.88 -7.17
C TYR A 328 6.24 -1.83 -8.18
N VAL A 329 4.92 -1.73 -8.31
CA VAL A 329 4.11 -2.53 -9.23
C VAL A 329 4.42 -2.18 -10.68
N ASP A 330 4.62 -0.89 -10.99
CA ASP A 330 5.01 -0.39 -12.31
C ASP A 330 6.33 -0.98 -12.79
N LEU A 331 7.33 -1.09 -11.91
CA LEU A 331 8.62 -1.70 -12.24
C LEU A 331 8.49 -3.20 -12.53
N LEU A 332 7.71 -3.94 -11.74
CA LEU A 332 7.41 -5.35 -12.01
C LEU A 332 6.65 -5.53 -13.33
N LEU A 333 5.70 -4.64 -13.62
CA LEU A 333 4.89 -4.65 -14.84
C LEU A 333 5.74 -4.33 -16.07
N ALA A 334 6.63 -3.34 -15.99
CA ALA A 334 7.59 -3.01 -17.04
C ALA A 334 8.58 -4.16 -17.31
N PHE A 335 8.99 -4.89 -16.27
CA PHE A 335 9.80 -6.10 -16.46
C PHE A 335 9.00 -7.23 -17.10
N ALA A 336 7.79 -7.53 -16.61
CA ALA A 336 6.91 -8.57 -17.19
C ALA A 336 6.54 -8.29 -18.67
N ARG A 337 6.40 -7.01 -19.05
CA ARG A 337 6.16 -6.58 -20.45
C ARG A 337 7.31 -6.90 -21.42
N LYS A 338 8.51 -7.25 -20.94
CA LYS A 338 9.63 -7.72 -21.77
C LYS A 338 9.39 -9.11 -22.38
N GLY A 339 8.39 -9.84 -21.88
CA GLY A 339 7.92 -11.08 -22.48
C GLY A 339 8.01 -12.29 -21.55
N PRO A 340 7.80 -13.50 -22.08
CA PRO A 340 7.65 -14.71 -21.27
C PRO A 340 8.88 -15.06 -20.42
N GLU A 341 10.09 -14.76 -20.87
CA GLU A 341 11.32 -15.00 -20.10
C GLU A 341 11.36 -14.16 -18.80
N ALA A 342 10.98 -12.88 -18.88
CA ALA A 342 10.92 -12.01 -17.70
C ALA A 342 9.83 -12.45 -16.73
N SER A 343 8.65 -12.81 -17.23
CA SER A 343 7.60 -13.41 -16.38
C SER A 343 8.02 -14.75 -15.76
N ALA A 344 8.78 -15.58 -16.48
CA ALA A 344 9.33 -16.83 -15.94
C ALA A 344 10.30 -16.58 -14.78
N VAL A 345 11.13 -15.53 -14.84
CA VAL A 345 11.97 -15.10 -13.69
C VAL A 345 11.08 -14.72 -12.50
N LEU A 346 10.07 -13.88 -12.70
CA LEU A 346 9.14 -13.45 -11.63
C LEU A 346 8.41 -14.63 -10.97
N VAL A 347 7.93 -15.59 -11.74
CA VAL A 347 7.15 -16.71 -11.23
C VAL A 347 8.03 -17.81 -10.64
N HIS A 348 9.06 -18.26 -11.36
CA HIS A 348 9.79 -19.48 -11.00
C HIS A 348 10.93 -19.24 -10.00
N ARG A 349 11.58 -18.07 -10.04
CA ARG A 349 12.65 -17.73 -9.08
C ARG A 349 12.13 -17.00 -7.84
N HIS A 350 11.09 -16.18 -8.00
CA HIS A 350 10.59 -15.28 -6.95
C HIS A 350 9.19 -15.60 -6.42
N HIS A 351 8.53 -16.62 -6.97
CA HIS A 351 7.18 -17.08 -6.58
C HIS A 351 6.13 -15.95 -6.56
N LEU A 352 6.26 -14.98 -7.47
CA LEU A 352 5.48 -13.74 -7.45
C LEU A 352 3.97 -13.99 -7.43
N VAL A 353 3.44 -14.95 -8.19
CA VAL A 353 1.99 -15.24 -8.22
C VAL A 353 1.47 -15.66 -6.84
N ALA A 354 2.17 -16.54 -6.13
CA ALA A 354 1.75 -16.98 -4.79
C ALA A 354 1.83 -15.82 -3.79
N LYS A 355 2.90 -15.02 -3.84
CA LYS A 355 3.05 -13.81 -3.02
C LYS A 355 1.93 -12.79 -3.28
N LEU A 356 1.65 -12.48 -4.56
CA LEU A 356 0.58 -11.55 -4.97
C LEU A 356 -0.80 -12.03 -4.54
N VAL A 357 -1.14 -13.30 -4.81
CA VAL A 357 -2.45 -13.87 -4.44
C VAL A 357 -2.63 -13.89 -2.93
N GLY A 358 -1.63 -14.37 -2.18
CA GLY A 358 -1.65 -14.38 -0.72
C GLY A 358 -1.86 -12.97 -0.17
N MET A 359 -1.07 -12.01 -0.63
CA MET A 359 -1.19 -10.59 -0.27
C MET A 359 -2.56 -9.98 -0.60
N MET A 360 -3.13 -10.29 -1.76
CA MET A 360 -4.46 -9.80 -2.18
C MET A 360 -5.60 -10.41 -1.37
N VAL A 361 -5.41 -11.63 -0.86
CA VAL A 361 -6.37 -12.36 -0.01
C VAL A 361 -6.29 -11.91 1.45
N THR A 362 -5.09 -11.86 2.05
CA THR A 362 -4.90 -11.59 3.48
C THR A 362 -4.84 -10.10 3.83
N GLY A 363 -4.45 -9.25 2.88
CA GLY A 363 -4.05 -7.88 3.17
C GLY A 363 -2.78 -7.81 4.04
N LYS A 364 -2.52 -6.65 4.67
CA LYS A 364 -1.27 -6.36 5.42
C LYS A 364 -0.92 -7.29 6.60
N ASN A 365 -1.77 -8.27 6.96
CA ASN A 365 -1.60 -9.10 8.15
C ASN A 365 -1.47 -10.60 7.83
N ALA A 366 -0.31 -11.00 7.33
CA ALA A 366 0.14 -12.39 7.38
C ALA A 366 1.38 -12.49 8.29
N GLN A 367 1.17 -12.52 9.60
CA GLN A 367 2.18 -13.12 10.48
C GLN A 367 2.14 -14.64 10.25
N PRO A 368 3.28 -15.31 10.00
CA PRO A 368 3.30 -16.76 9.84
C PRO A 368 2.88 -17.39 11.17
N VAL A 369 1.72 -18.05 11.18
CA VAL A 369 1.29 -18.84 12.34
C VAL A 369 2.30 -19.99 12.48
N PRO A 370 3.05 -20.09 13.60
CA PRO A 370 3.99 -21.18 13.79
C PRO A 370 3.22 -22.50 13.85
N PRO A 371 3.81 -23.63 13.41
CA PRO A 371 3.15 -24.92 13.46
C PRO A 371 2.92 -25.33 14.92
N THR A 372 1.70 -25.13 15.41
CA THR A 372 1.24 -25.73 16.66
C THR A 372 1.06 -27.22 16.43
N GLY A 373 1.98 -28.01 17.00
CA GLY A 373 1.95 -29.47 16.90
C GLY A 373 0.75 -30.08 17.64
N ASP A 374 0.36 -31.26 17.16
CA ASP A 374 -0.58 -32.20 17.78
C ASP A 374 -1.86 -31.63 18.39
N GLU A 375 -2.92 -31.54 17.58
CA GLU A 375 -4.25 -31.93 18.07
C GLU A 375 -5.06 -32.69 17.01
N PHE A 376 -5.30 -33.97 17.29
CA PHE A 376 -6.12 -34.87 16.48
C PHE A 376 -7.61 -34.62 16.73
N LEU A 377 -8.43 -34.79 15.69
CA LEU A 377 -9.87 -35.10 15.77
C LEU A 377 -10.82 -34.03 16.37
N VAL A 378 -11.01 -32.93 15.65
CA VAL A 378 -12.33 -32.26 15.58
C VAL A 378 -12.78 -32.20 14.12
N ARG A 379 -13.90 -32.86 13.78
CA ARG A 379 -14.56 -32.65 12.48
C ARG A 379 -15.03 -31.18 12.41
N PRO A 380 -14.75 -30.43 11.33
CA PRO A 380 -15.31 -29.09 11.19
C PRO A 380 -16.86 -29.17 11.19
N PRO A 381 -17.57 -28.33 11.95
CA PRO A 381 -19.02 -28.29 11.90
C PRO A 381 -19.49 -27.79 10.54
N SER A 382 -20.44 -28.50 9.95
CA SER A 382 -20.94 -28.23 8.60
C SER A 382 -21.80 -26.96 8.52
N GLY A 383 -21.46 -26.07 7.59
CA GLY A 383 -22.40 -25.13 6.96
C GLY A 383 -22.28 -23.65 7.34
N LEU A 384 -22.23 -22.80 6.31
CA LEU A 384 -22.65 -21.38 6.20
C LEU A 384 -22.21 -20.33 7.24
N GLN A 385 -21.67 -20.66 8.41
CA GLN A 385 -21.24 -19.67 9.40
C GLN A 385 -19.90 -18.99 9.03
N HIS A 386 -19.07 -19.64 8.21
CA HIS A 386 -17.82 -19.07 7.72
C HIS A 386 -18.03 -18.06 6.57
N ALA A 387 -19.14 -18.16 5.82
CA ALA A 387 -19.41 -17.31 4.67
C ALA A 387 -19.84 -15.88 5.03
N PHE A 388 -20.40 -15.67 6.23
CA PHE A 388 -20.95 -14.36 6.65
C PHE A 388 -20.11 -13.59 7.66
N HIS A 389 -18.96 -14.12 8.06
CA HIS A 389 -17.90 -13.32 8.67
C HIS A 389 -16.97 -12.80 7.57
N THR A 390 -17.41 -11.77 6.85
CA THR A 390 -16.44 -10.85 6.24
C THR A 390 -15.66 -10.19 7.37
N PRO A 391 -14.34 -10.41 7.52
CA PRO A 391 -13.55 -9.58 8.42
C PRO A 391 -13.68 -8.12 7.93
N PRO A 392 -13.74 -7.13 8.83
CA PRO A 392 -13.74 -5.74 8.41
C PRO A 392 -12.50 -5.49 7.55
N LEU A 393 -12.69 -5.02 6.31
CA LEU A 393 -11.58 -4.81 5.39
C LEU A 393 -10.49 -3.98 6.09
N PRO A 394 -9.21 -4.41 6.05
CA PRO A 394 -8.14 -3.72 6.77
C PRO A 394 -8.06 -2.27 6.30
N PRO A 395 -7.90 -1.28 7.22
CA PRO A 395 -8.11 0.15 6.93
C PRO A 395 -7.09 0.80 5.96
N LYS A 396 -6.16 0.02 5.40
CA LYS A 396 -5.48 0.32 4.14
C LYS A 396 -5.67 -0.86 3.19
N VAL A 397 -6.67 -0.71 2.34
CA VAL A 397 -7.22 -1.75 1.47
C VAL A 397 -6.41 -1.84 0.18
N LEU A 398 -5.78 -2.99 -0.09
CA LEU A 398 -5.20 -3.30 -1.42
C LEU A 398 -6.14 -4.11 -2.32
N ILE A 399 -7.42 -4.06 -2.00
CA ILE A 399 -8.52 -4.41 -2.91
C ILE A 399 -8.78 -3.18 -3.81
N GLY A 400 -7.87 -2.89 -4.77
CA GLY A 400 -8.17 -1.87 -5.77
C GLY A 400 -7.08 -1.28 -6.69
N ASP A 401 -5.87 -1.82 -6.82
CA ASP A 401 -4.90 -1.27 -7.80
C ASP A 401 -5.05 -1.94 -9.17
N GLU A 402 -5.29 -1.13 -10.20
CA GLU A 402 -5.35 -1.56 -11.60
C GLU A 402 -4.04 -2.19 -12.07
N HIS A 403 -2.89 -1.60 -11.71
CA HIS A 403 -1.56 -2.07 -12.14
C HIS A 403 -1.26 -3.44 -11.55
N LEU A 404 -1.75 -3.72 -10.35
CA LEU A 404 -1.58 -5.01 -9.68
C LEU A 404 -2.32 -6.13 -10.43
N TRP A 405 -3.55 -5.86 -10.86
CA TRP A 405 -4.29 -6.80 -11.69
C TRP A 405 -3.71 -6.92 -13.09
N GLN A 406 -3.24 -5.83 -13.71
CA GLN A 406 -2.53 -5.88 -14.99
C GLN A 406 -1.28 -6.76 -14.89
N LEU A 407 -0.49 -6.61 -13.82
CA LEU A 407 0.69 -7.43 -13.54
C LEU A 407 0.32 -8.91 -13.39
N LEU A 408 -0.66 -9.24 -12.54
CA LEU A 408 -1.08 -10.62 -12.33
C LEU A 408 -1.63 -11.25 -13.61
N ALA A 409 -2.46 -10.53 -14.37
CA ALA A 409 -3.01 -10.98 -15.65
C ALA A 409 -1.90 -11.27 -16.68
N LEU A 410 -0.97 -10.33 -16.87
CA LEU A 410 0.13 -10.45 -17.82
C LEU A 410 1.08 -11.61 -17.45
N VAL A 411 1.44 -11.71 -16.16
CA VAL A 411 2.29 -12.78 -15.66
C VAL A 411 1.62 -14.15 -15.87
N LEU A 412 0.33 -14.30 -15.53
CA LEU A 412 -0.40 -15.55 -15.75
C LEU A 412 -0.55 -15.91 -17.24
N GLN A 413 -0.71 -14.93 -18.14
CA GLN A 413 -0.74 -15.16 -19.59
C GLN A 413 0.60 -15.68 -20.13
N HIS A 414 1.72 -15.25 -19.55
CA HIS A 414 3.07 -15.67 -19.96
C HIS A 414 3.49 -17.03 -19.38
N VAL A 415 2.88 -17.50 -18.29
CA VAL A 415 3.23 -18.82 -17.71
C VAL A 415 2.69 -19.94 -18.61
N PRO A 416 3.54 -20.81 -19.17
CA PRO A 416 3.06 -21.95 -19.94
C PRO A 416 2.28 -22.91 -19.05
N ARG A 417 1.34 -23.63 -19.66
CA ARG A 417 0.56 -24.67 -19.00
C ARG A 417 1.17 -26.04 -19.25
N ARG A 418 1.07 -26.93 -18.26
CA ARG A 418 1.66 -28.26 -18.37
C ARG A 418 0.91 -29.01 -19.47
N PRO A 419 1.59 -29.58 -20.49
CA PRO A 419 0.91 -30.47 -21.42
C PRO A 419 0.31 -31.65 -20.64
N SER A 420 -0.77 -32.22 -21.17
CA SER A 420 -1.47 -33.35 -20.55
C SER A 420 -0.52 -34.51 -20.22
N PRO A 421 -0.78 -35.28 -19.15
CA PRO A 421 0.17 -36.28 -18.62
C PRO A 421 0.52 -37.43 -19.59
N THR A 422 -0.15 -37.51 -20.75
CA THR A 422 0.20 -38.41 -21.86
C THR A 422 1.35 -37.90 -22.75
N SER A 423 1.78 -36.64 -22.61
CA SER A 423 2.94 -36.09 -23.31
C SER A 423 4.20 -36.19 -22.44
N ALA A 424 5.11 -37.10 -22.79
CA ALA A 424 6.40 -37.21 -22.13
C ALA A 424 7.29 -36.00 -22.45
N LEU A 425 7.69 -35.25 -21.42
CA LEU A 425 8.61 -34.12 -21.57
C LEU A 425 10.02 -34.61 -21.97
N PRO A 426 10.71 -33.96 -22.93
CA PRO A 426 12.12 -34.23 -23.19
C PRO A 426 12.97 -33.85 -21.98
N ALA A 427 13.86 -34.76 -21.56
CA ALA A 427 14.53 -34.75 -20.26
C ALA A 427 15.66 -33.70 -20.07
N SER A 428 15.62 -32.58 -20.82
CA SER A 428 16.72 -31.61 -20.91
C SER A 428 16.36 -30.15 -20.59
N CYS A 429 15.10 -29.81 -20.32
CA CYS A 429 14.72 -28.45 -19.91
C CYS A 429 14.83 -28.25 -18.38
N PRO A 430 15.61 -27.28 -17.89
CA PRO A 430 15.69 -26.99 -16.46
C PRO A 430 14.42 -26.28 -15.96
N ARG A 431 13.74 -26.88 -14.97
CA ARG A 431 12.76 -26.26 -14.04
C ARG A 431 11.86 -25.15 -14.63
N VAL A 432 11.13 -25.43 -15.70
CA VAL A 432 9.91 -24.65 -16.02
C VAL A 432 8.82 -25.11 -15.05
N GLN A 433 8.37 -24.23 -14.15
CA GLN A 433 7.12 -24.48 -13.41
C GLN A 433 5.97 -24.08 -14.33
N TYR A 434 4.98 -24.95 -14.43
CA TYR A 434 3.79 -24.67 -15.21
C TYR A 434 2.70 -24.10 -14.30
N LEU A 435 1.69 -23.44 -14.89
CA LEU A 435 0.47 -23.14 -14.14
C LEU A 435 -0.12 -24.47 -13.61
N PRO A 436 -0.53 -24.56 -12.32
CA PRO A 436 -1.11 -25.77 -11.75
C PRO A 436 -2.24 -26.31 -12.63
N THR A 437 -2.19 -27.60 -12.96
CA THR A 437 -3.27 -28.27 -13.71
C THR A 437 -4.23 -29.03 -12.81
N THR A 438 -3.92 -29.15 -11.51
CA THR A 438 -4.72 -29.87 -10.51
C THR A 438 -4.87 -29.04 -9.24
N LEU A 439 -5.99 -29.23 -8.54
CA LEU A 439 -6.31 -28.56 -7.27
C LEU A 439 -5.50 -29.12 -6.10
N ASP A 440 -5.02 -30.36 -6.23
CA ASP A 440 -4.32 -31.12 -5.18
C ASP A 440 -2.85 -30.73 -4.99
N GLU A 441 -2.34 -29.72 -5.72
CA GLU A 441 -1.00 -29.20 -5.47
C GLU A 441 -1.00 -28.43 -4.13
N PRO A 442 -0.24 -28.89 -3.11
CA PRO A 442 -0.11 -28.13 -1.87
C PRO A 442 0.50 -26.76 -2.19
N ASP A 443 0.01 -25.73 -1.51
CA ASP A 443 0.34 -24.31 -1.72
C ASP A 443 -0.23 -23.67 -3.01
N ASN A 444 -1.19 -24.29 -3.69
CA ASN A 444 -1.90 -23.69 -4.82
C ASN A 444 -2.85 -22.56 -4.39
N ALA A 445 -2.29 -21.36 -4.19
CA ALA A 445 -3.05 -20.17 -3.79
C ALA A 445 -4.21 -19.81 -4.76
N LEU A 446 -4.06 -20.15 -6.05
CA LEU A 446 -5.05 -19.90 -7.10
C LEU A 446 -6.30 -20.81 -7.01
N SER A 447 -6.26 -21.91 -6.27
CA SER A 447 -7.43 -22.76 -6.00
C SER A 447 -8.05 -22.54 -4.61
N SER A 448 -7.56 -21.57 -3.83
CA SER A 448 -8.10 -21.28 -2.50
C SER A 448 -9.51 -20.68 -2.57
N HIS A 449 -10.37 -21.06 -1.62
CA HIS A 449 -11.74 -20.53 -1.53
C HIS A 449 -11.76 -19.01 -1.38
N ASP A 450 -10.84 -18.46 -0.58
CA ASP A 450 -10.75 -17.01 -0.35
C ASP A 450 -10.35 -16.24 -1.63
N TRP A 451 -9.51 -16.83 -2.48
CA TRP A 451 -9.18 -16.28 -3.80
C TRP A 451 -10.40 -16.28 -4.74
N MET A 452 -11.17 -17.39 -4.76
CA MET A 452 -12.39 -17.48 -5.54
C MET A 452 -13.44 -16.46 -5.07
N CYS A 453 -13.58 -16.30 -3.75
CA CYS A 453 -14.43 -15.30 -3.10
C CYS A 453 -14.02 -13.86 -3.46
N LEU A 454 -12.74 -13.52 -3.34
CA LEU A 454 -12.18 -12.22 -3.74
C LEU A 454 -12.52 -11.92 -5.21
N LEU A 455 -12.16 -12.83 -6.12
CA LEU A 455 -12.42 -12.70 -7.56
C LEU A 455 -13.91 -12.54 -7.86
N THR A 456 -14.79 -13.32 -7.25
CA THR A 456 -16.23 -13.20 -7.50
C THR A 456 -16.79 -11.89 -6.97
N HIS A 457 -16.41 -11.43 -5.77
CA HIS A 457 -16.88 -10.12 -5.28
C HIS A 457 -16.42 -8.95 -6.15
N ARG A 458 -15.23 -9.02 -6.78
CA ARG A 458 -14.80 -8.00 -7.77
C ARG A 458 -15.73 -7.87 -8.97
N ALA A 459 -16.42 -8.94 -9.36
CA ALA A 459 -17.36 -8.88 -10.46
C ALA A 459 -18.59 -7.98 -10.19
N SER A 460 -18.81 -7.48 -8.97
CA SER A 460 -20.00 -6.69 -8.58
C SER A 460 -20.31 -5.47 -9.46
N SER A 461 -19.30 -4.80 -10.01
CA SER A 461 -19.44 -3.63 -10.89
C SER A 461 -18.33 -3.57 -11.93
N TYR A 462 -18.59 -2.91 -13.07
CA TYR A 462 -17.52 -2.52 -13.98
C TYR A 462 -16.59 -1.49 -13.31
N SER A 463 -15.29 -1.69 -13.49
CA SER A 463 -14.17 -0.88 -13.00
C SER A 463 -13.00 -1.01 -13.97
N ALA A 464 -11.95 -0.19 -13.81
CA ALA A 464 -10.74 -0.31 -14.64
C ALA A 464 -10.08 -1.70 -14.52
N GLU A 465 -10.15 -2.31 -13.33
CA GLU A 465 -9.67 -3.67 -13.05
C GLU A 465 -10.42 -4.78 -13.82
N THR A 466 -11.61 -4.51 -14.36
CA THR A 466 -12.51 -5.56 -14.91
C THR A 466 -11.92 -6.30 -16.11
N ALA A 467 -11.12 -5.64 -16.95
CA ALA A 467 -10.44 -6.29 -18.08
C ALA A 467 -9.39 -7.29 -17.58
N SER A 468 -8.45 -6.84 -16.76
CA SER A 468 -7.40 -7.67 -16.14
C SER A 468 -7.98 -8.81 -15.31
N TRP A 469 -9.02 -8.56 -14.52
CA TRP A 469 -9.76 -9.58 -13.78
C TRP A 469 -10.37 -10.65 -14.68
N THR A 470 -11.00 -10.24 -15.80
CA THR A 470 -11.57 -11.17 -16.78
C THR A 470 -10.49 -12.06 -17.39
N THR A 471 -9.32 -11.47 -17.69
CA THR A 471 -8.13 -12.20 -18.15
C THR A 471 -7.66 -13.22 -17.11
N VAL A 472 -7.52 -12.85 -15.83
CA VAL A 472 -7.11 -13.78 -14.75
C VAL A 472 -8.03 -15.01 -14.69
N VAL A 473 -9.35 -14.82 -14.63
CA VAL A 473 -10.32 -15.93 -14.57
C VAL A 473 -10.26 -16.79 -15.85
N THR A 474 -10.18 -16.14 -17.02
CA THR A 474 -10.07 -16.83 -18.33
C THR A 474 -8.80 -17.66 -18.42
N THR A 475 -7.64 -17.07 -18.10
CA THR A 475 -6.33 -17.72 -18.15
C THR A 475 -6.17 -18.84 -17.12
N MET A 476 -6.89 -18.80 -16.00
CA MET A 476 -6.99 -19.93 -15.06
C MET A 476 -7.86 -21.08 -15.61
N CYS A 477 -9.01 -20.78 -16.22
CA CYS A 477 -10.01 -21.79 -16.58
C CYS A 477 -9.87 -22.38 -18.00
N TRP A 478 -9.17 -21.68 -18.91
CA TRP A 478 -8.74 -22.18 -20.23
C TRP A 478 -8.16 -23.59 -20.10
N GLU A 479 -8.44 -24.53 -21.01
CA GLU A 479 -7.81 -25.87 -21.10
C GLU A 479 -7.53 -26.53 -19.72
N SER A 480 -8.47 -26.39 -18.78
CA SER A 480 -8.30 -26.85 -17.40
C SER A 480 -9.64 -27.34 -16.85
N PRO A 481 -9.94 -28.66 -17.00
CA PRO A 481 -11.17 -29.25 -16.50
C PRO A 481 -11.34 -29.09 -14.99
N GLN A 482 -10.26 -29.31 -14.22
CA GLN A 482 -10.27 -29.30 -12.76
C GLN A 482 -10.66 -27.92 -12.20
N PHE A 483 -9.98 -26.87 -12.66
CA PHE A 483 -10.32 -25.50 -12.29
C PHE A 483 -11.71 -25.12 -12.80
N SER A 484 -12.03 -25.43 -14.06
CA SER A 484 -13.35 -25.13 -14.64
C SER A 484 -14.51 -25.73 -13.82
N MET A 485 -14.38 -26.99 -13.39
CA MET A 485 -15.41 -27.67 -12.60
C MET A 485 -15.48 -27.14 -11.16
N ALA A 486 -14.34 -26.93 -10.47
CA ALA A 486 -14.36 -26.34 -9.13
C ALA A 486 -14.96 -24.92 -9.12
N TRP A 487 -14.69 -24.11 -10.15
CA TRP A 487 -15.34 -22.83 -10.34
C TRP A 487 -16.85 -22.96 -10.61
N LEU A 488 -17.28 -23.92 -11.44
CA LEU A 488 -18.70 -24.19 -11.63
C LEU A 488 -19.38 -24.57 -10.31
N ASP A 489 -18.80 -25.48 -9.53
CA ASP A 489 -19.39 -25.95 -8.29
C ASP A 489 -19.49 -24.84 -7.25
N TYR A 490 -18.41 -24.10 -6.99
CA TYR A 490 -18.42 -22.92 -6.11
C TYR A 490 -19.46 -21.88 -6.51
N LEU A 491 -19.54 -21.53 -7.80
CA LEU A 491 -20.48 -20.51 -8.28
C LEU A 491 -21.94 -20.98 -8.20
N LEU A 492 -22.20 -22.27 -8.45
CA LEU A 492 -23.55 -22.82 -8.49
C LEU A 492 -24.07 -23.20 -7.08
N ASP A 493 -23.20 -23.67 -6.19
CA ASP A 493 -23.48 -23.77 -4.74
C ASP A 493 -23.89 -22.40 -4.20
N ALA A 494 -23.10 -21.36 -4.49
CA ALA A 494 -23.41 -20.01 -4.06
C ALA A 494 -24.73 -19.49 -4.67
N ILE A 495 -25.01 -19.70 -5.96
CA ILE A 495 -26.29 -19.31 -6.58
C ILE A 495 -27.49 -20.08 -5.96
N GLU A 496 -27.29 -21.32 -5.52
CA GLU A 496 -28.32 -22.10 -4.85
C GLU A 496 -28.64 -21.56 -3.44
N ASP A 497 -27.62 -21.23 -2.65
CA ASP A 497 -27.77 -20.78 -1.26
C ASP A 497 -28.07 -19.27 -1.14
N GLU A 498 -27.38 -18.42 -1.91
CA GLU A 498 -27.35 -16.96 -1.71
C GLU A 498 -28.65 -16.22 -1.96
N ASP A 499 -28.70 -15.02 -1.40
CA ASP A 499 -29.83 -14.14 -1.55
C ASP A 499 -29.91 -13.47 -2.92
N HIS A 500 -31.13 -13.27 -3.42
CA HIS A 500 -31.35 -12.80 -4.79
C HIS A 500 -30.61 -11.50 -5.16
N HIS A 501 -30.47 -10.57 -4.21
CA HIS A 501 -29.78 -9.29 -4.41
C HIS A 501 -28.24 -9.39 -4.39
N LEU A 502 -27.71 -10.53 -3.95
CA LEU A 502 -26.28 -10.85 -3.90
C LEU A 502 -25.84 -11.76 -5.07
N LEU A 503 -26.77 -12.29 -5.87
CA LEU A 503 -26.45 -13.23 -6.97
C LEU A 503 -25.61 -12.61 -8.10
N LYS A 504 -25.66 -11.29 -8.29
CA LYS A 504 -25.08 -10.58 -9.45
C LYS A 504 -23.59 -10.88 -9.71
N PRO A 505 -22.68 -10.87 -8.72
CA PRO A 505 -21.26 -11.13 -8.96
C PRO A 505 -21.02 -12.57 -9.40
N TYR A 506 -21.69 -13.56 -8.77
CA TYR A 506 -21.61 -14.97 -9.15
C TYR A 506 -22.02 -15.20 -10.61
N PHE A 507 -23.14 -14.63 -11.06
CA PHE A 507 -23.56 -14.72 -12.46
C PHE A 507 -22.59 -14.07 -13.44
N ARG A 508 -21.89 -13.00 -13.05
CA ARG A 508 -20.89 -12.35 -13.88
C ARG A 508 -19.60 -13.17 -13.98
N THR A 509 -19.15 -13.79 -12.89
CA THR A 509 -18.04 -14.75 -12.94
C THR A 509 -18.42 -15.98 -13.75
N LEU A 510 -19.63 -16.52 -13.57
CA LEU A 510 -20.16 -17.64 -14.36
C LEU A 510 -20.22 -17.30 -15.86
N ARG A 511 -20.65 -16.09 -16.22
CA ARG A 511 -20.63 -15.60 -17.61
C ARG A 511 -19.22 -15.62 -18.19
N VAL A 512 -18.20 -15.17 -17.44
CA VAL A 512 -16.80 -15.20 -17.91
C VAL A 512 -16.33 -16.65 -18.09
N LEU A 513 -16.58 -17.52 -17.11
CA LEU A 513 -16.25 -18.95 -17.16
C LEU A 513 -16.89 -19.68 -18.36
N LEU A 514 -18.17 -19.42 -18.64
CA LEU A 514 -18.89 -20.00 -19.78
C LEU A 514 -18.54 -19.35 -21.13
N ALA A 515 -17.88 -18.18 -21.13
CA ALA A 515 -17.40 -17.50 -22.34
C ALA A 515 -15.99 -17.96 -22.77
N VAL A 516 -15.26 -18.70 -21.94
CA VAL A 516 -13.96 -19.28 -22.29
C VAL A 516 -14.12 -20.25 -23.47
N ASP A 517 -13.32 -20.06 -24.53
CA ASP A 517 -13.43 -20.75 -25.82
C ASP A 517 -12.25 -21.71 -26.07
N ASP A 518 -12.22 -22.78 -25.29
CA ASP A 518 -11.20 -23.85 -25.31
C ASP A 518 -11.82 -25.21 -25.70
N SER A 519 -11.02 -26.28 -25.71
CA SER A 519 -11.45 -27.63 -26.09
C SER A 519 -12.60 -28.19 -25.23
N ILE A 520 -12.76 -27.70 -23.99
CA ILE A 520 -13.75 -28.17 -23.00
C ILE A 520 -14.98 -27.27 -22.89
N ALA A 521 -15.09 -26.21 -23.71
CA ALA A 521 -16.15 -25.22 -23.60
C ALA A 521 -17.57 -25.81 -23.70
N SER A 522 -17.78 -26.82 -24.57
CA SER A 522 -19.07 -27.48 -24.72
C SER A 522 -19.49 -28.24 -23.45
N ASP A 523 -18.57 -28.99 -22.84
CA ASP A 523 -18.84 -29.77 -21.62
C ASP A 523 -19.04 -28.85 -20.41
N ARG A 524 -18.23 -27.78 -20.30
CA ARG A 524 -18.36 -26.74 -19.27
C ARG A 524 -19.72 -26.04 -19.33
N ILE A 525 -20.20 -25.71 -20.53
CA ILE A 525 -21.55 -25.16 -20.73
C ILE A 525 -22.63 -26.20 -20.39
N ALA A 526 -22.51 -27.44 -20.86
CA ALA A 526 -23.50 -28.48 -20.59
C ALA A 526 -23.64 -28.75 -19.08
N ALA A 527 -22.53 -28.91 -18.35
CA ALA A 527 -22.53 -29.11 -16.91
C ALA A 527 -23.13 -27.90 -16.16
N GLY A 528 -22.60 -26.71 -16.42
CA GLY A 528 -23.02 -25.49 -15.73
C GLY A 528 -24.49 -25.13 -15.97
N MET A 529 -24.95 -25.21 -17.22
CA MET A 529 -26.33 -24.85 -17.58
C MET A 529 -27.35 -25.89 -17.11
N THR A 530 -27.03 -27.19 -17.17
CA THR A 530 -27.91 -28.23 -16.63
C THR A 530 -28.16 -28.02 -15.14
N ARG A 531 -27.08 -27.79 -14.37
CA ARG A 531 -27.16 -27.55 -12.93
C ARG A 531 -27.87 -26.24 -12.60
N LEU A 532 -27.60 -25.15 -13.34
CA LEU A 532 -28.27 -23.86 -13.17
C LEU A 532 -29.79 -23.95 -13.40
N ILE A 533 -30.25 -24.66 -14.44
CA ILE A 533 -31.69 -24.85 -14.69
C ILE A 533 -32.33 -25.71 -13.58
N ALA A 534 -31.63 -26.73 -13.06
CA ALA A 534 -32.11 -27.53 -11.93
C ALA A 534 -32.28 -26.69 -10.65
N ILE A 535 -31.31 -25.83 -10.32
CA ILE A 535 -31.40 -24.88 -9.20
C ILE A 535 -32.57 -23.90 -9.41
N MET A 536 -32.71 -23.34 -10.60
CA MET A 536 -33.81 -22.42 -10.91
C MET A 536 -35.19 -23.08 -10.77
N ALA A 537 -35.29 -24.38 -11.11
CA ALA A 537 -36.51 -25.17 -10.93
C ALA A 537 -36.79 -25.52 -9.46
N SER A 538 -35.78 -25.89 -8.67
CA SER A 538 -35.93 -26.18 -7.23
C SER A 538 -36.38 -24.94 -6.43
N GLN A 539 -35.99 -23.76 -6.89
CA GLN A 539 -36.29 -22.47 -6.26
C GLN A 539 -37.68 -21.87 -6.62
N GLN A 540 -38.47 -22.45 -7.52
CA GLN A 540 -39.76 -21.90 -8.03
C GLN A 540 -40.77 -21.39 -6.98
N LYS A 541 -40.66 -21.88 -5.74
CA LYS A 541 -41.45 -21.41 -4.58
C LYS A 541 -41.08 -20.00 -4.08
N TYR A 542 -39.94 -19.44 -4.49
CA TYR A 542 -39.42 -18.15 -4.04
C TYR A 542 -39.33 -17.16 -5.20
N PHE A 543 -40.33 -16.28 -5.33
CA PHE A 543 -40.49 -15.40 -6.48
C PHE A 543 -39.22 -14.59 -6.81
N LYS A 544 -38.65 -13.84 -5.84
CA LYS A 544 -37.48 -13.00 -6.10
C LYS A 544 -36.21 -13.79 -6.45
N ALA A 545 -36.06 -15.02 -5.97
CA ALA A 545 -34.91 -15.86 -6.31
C ALA A 545 -35.02 -16.31 -7.78
N THR A 546 -36.12 -16.99 -8.14
CA THR A 546 -36.35 -17.46 -9.51
C THR A 546 -36.40 -16.30 -10.51
N GLU A 547 -37.05 -15.18 -10.21
CA GLU A 547 -37.11 -14.00 -11.10
C GLU A 547 -35.73 -13.36 -11.33
N THR A 548 -34.89 -13.27 -10.30
CA THR A 548 -33.53 -12.69 -10.45
C THR A 548 -32.60 -13.65 -11.20
N THR A 549 -32.62 -14.94 -10.85
CA THR A 549 -31.90 -16.01 -11.57
C THR A 549 -32.28 -16.02 -13.05
N LEU A 550 -33.56 -15.83 -13.38
CA LEU A 550 -34.06 -15.77 -14.75
C LEU A 550 -33.62 -14.50 -15.50
N ASP A 551 -33.63 -13.32 -14.87
CA ASP A 551 -33.08 -12.09 -15.47
C ASP A 551 -31.57 -12.24 -15.76
N MET A 552 -30.81 -12.78 -14.81
CA MET A 552 -29.36 -13.00 -14.98
C MET A 552 -29.04 -14.05 -16.04
N LEU A 553 -29.80 -15.14 -16.10
CA LEU A 553 -29.72 -16.16 -17.16
C LEU A 553 -29.92 -15.54 -18.55
N LEU A 554 -30.93 -14.69 -18.72
CA LEU A 554 -31.20 -13.99 -19.99
C LEU A 554 -30.09 -12.99 -20.36
N ARG A 555 -29.52 -12.28 -19.38
CA ARG A 555 -28.35 -11.41 -19.58
C ARG A 555 -27.08 -12.17 -19.95
N MET A 556 -26.92 -13.39 -19.44
CA MET A 556 -25.82 -14.28 -19.80
C MET A 556 -26.00 -14.81 -21.22
N ALA A 557 -27.21 -15.27 -21.58
CA ALA A 557 -27.56 -15.72 -22.92
C ALA A 557 -27.33 -14.63 -23.99
N LYS A 558 -27.71 -13.36 -23.71
CA LYS A 558 -27.42 -12.18 -24.55
C LYS A 558 -25.92 -12.05 -24.90
N ARG A 559 -25.02 -12.45 -23.98
CA ARG A 559 -23.57 -12.19 -24.06
C ARG A 559 -22.71 -13.40 -24.42
N VAL A 560 -23.25 -14.61 -24.29
CA VAL A 560 -22.54 -15.87 -24.58
C VAL A 560 -23.36 -16.65 -25.61
N PRO A 561 -23.04 -16.57 -26.91
CA PRO A 561 -23.84 -17.19 -27.97
C PRO A 561 -24.04 -18.69 -27.78
N LYS A 562 -22.99 -19.40 -27.32
CA LYS A 562 -23.05 -20.84 -27.02
C LYS A 562 -24.10 -21.18 -25.94
N VAL A 563 -24.34 -20.29 -24.97
CA VAL A 563 -25.39 -20.45 -23.94
C VAL A 563 -26.78 -20.26 -24.55
N SER A 564 -26.97 -19.31 -25.47
CA SER A 564 -28.23 -19.14 -26.20
C SER A 564 -28.58 -20.38 -27.04
N VAL A 565 -27.58 -20.92 -27.76
CA VAL A 565 -27.73 -22.16 -28.54
C VAL A 565 -28.11 -23.34 -27.63
N TRP A 566 -27.36 -23.55 -26.53
CA TRP A 566 -27.65 -24.64 -25.59
C TRP A 566 -29.05 -24.53 -24.98
N LEU A 567 -29.49 -23.32 -24.60
CA LEU A 567 -30.85 -23.08 -24.10
C LEU A 567 -31.91 -23.42 -25.13
N HIS A 568 -31.69 -23.05 -26.40
CA HIS A 568 -32.60 -23.36 -27.50
C HIS A 568 -32.65 -24.86 -27.83
N GLU A 569 -31.56 -25.61 -27.65
CA GLU A 569 -31.56 -27.07 -27.81
C GLU A 569 -32.26 -27.78 -26.64
N ASN A 570 -32.16 -27.22 -25.43
CA ASN A 570 -32.64 -27.83 -24.18
C ASN A 570 -33.96 -27.23 -23.65
N GLN A 571 -34.76 -26.56 -24.50
CA GLN A 571 -35.99 -25.83 -24.11
C GLN A 571 -36.96 -26.62 -23.22
N ARG A 572 -37.07 -27.94 -23.41
CA ARG A 572 -37.95 -28.80 -22.61
C ARG A 572 -37.67 -28.75 -21.10
N SER A 573 -36.44 -28.41 -20.70
CA SER A 573 -36.03 -28.32 -19.29
C SER A 573 -36.48 -27.01 -18.60
N TRP A 574 -36.71 -25.94 -19.37
CA TRP A 574 -36.94 -24.59 -18.82
C TRP A 574 -38.16 -23.85 -19.39
N SER A 575 -38.87 -24.39 -20.38
CA SER A 575 -40.09 -23.79 -20.98
C SER A 575 -41.22 -23.52 -19.97
N TRP A 576 -41.17 -24.14 -18.79
CA TRP A 576 -42.04 -23.80 -17.66
C TRP A 576 -41.90 -22.33 -17.21
N ALA A 577 -40.76 -21.67 -17.44
CA ALA A 577 -40.43 -20.34 -16.94
C ALA A 577 -41.38 -19.25 -17.46
N GLU A 578 -41.79 -19.32 -18.73
CA GLU A 578 -42.76 -18.38 -19.30
C GLU A 578 -44.13 -18.53 -18.59
N LYS A 579 -44.63 -19.76 -18.49
CA LYS A 579 -45.91 -20.06 -17.83
C LYS A 579 -45.89 -19.68 -16.34
N TRP A 580 -44.77 -19.92 -15.67
CA TRP A 580 -44.55 -19.55 -14.26
C TRP A 580 -44.52 -18.03 -14.08
N LEU A 581 -43.85 -17.25 -14.96
CA LEU A 581 -43.91 -15.79 -14.89
C LEU A 581 -45.34 -15.28 -15.10
N LEU A 582 -46.03 -15.77 -16.13
CA LEU A 582 -47.39 -15.33 -16.46
C LEU A 582 -48.40 -15.65 -15.35
N SER A 583 -48.20 -16.71 -14.55
CA SER A 583 -49.08 -17.05 -13.42
C SER A 583 -48.95 -16.11 -12.21
N HIS A 584 -48.01 -15.17 -12.23
CA HIS A 584 -47.83 -14.14 -11.19
C HIS A 584 -48.43 -12.78 -11.58
N ARG A 585 -49.06 -12.65 -12.76
CA ARG A 585 -49.57 -11.38 -13.29
C ARG A 585 -50.79 -10.86 -12.53
N GLY A 586 -50.84 -9.55 -12.29
CA GLY A 586 -52.02 -8.87 -11.74
C GLY A 586 -52.32 -9.17 -10.26
N ALA A 587 -53.53 -8.80 -9.82
CA ALA A 587 -53.93 -8.83 -8.41
C ALA A 587 -54.21 -10.26 -7.87
N ASP A 588 -54.54 -11.20 -8.75
CA ASP A 588 -54.85 -12.60 -8.40
C ASP A 588 -53.68 -13.57 -8.70
N GLY A 589 -52.47 -13.03 -8.86
CA GLY A 589 -51.27 -13.80 -9.15
C GLY A 589 -50.90 -14.82 -8.06
N TYR A 590 -50.03 -15.77 -8.39
CA TYR A 590 -49.58 -16.83 -7.47
C TYR A 590 -48.95 -16.30 -6.17
N LEU A 591 -48.33 -15.12 -6.21
CA LEU A 591 -47.73 -14.46 -5.04
C LEU A 591 -48.80 -13.81 -4.13
N GLN A 592 -49.84 -13.23 -4.73
CA GLN A 592 -50.96 -12.61 -4.02
C GLN A 592 -51.85 -13.69 -3.38
N THR A 593 -52.01 -14.82 -4.07
CA THR A 593 -52.76 -16.00 -3.61
C THR A 593 -51.94 -16.97 -2.74
N GLN A 594 -50.75 -16.57 -2.28
CA GLN A 594 -49.86 -17.34 -1.38
C GLN A 594 -49.46 -18.75 -1.89
N ARG A 595 -49.48 -18.96 -3.21
CA ARG A 595 -48.94 -20.18 -3.86
C ARG A 595 -47.42 -20.14 -3.98
N THR A 596 -46.83 -18.95 -3.97
CA THR A 596 -45.39 -18.71 -3.91
C THR A 596 -45.07 -17.68 -2.83
N LEU A 597 -43.86 -17.75 -2.28
CA LEU A 597 -43.33 -16.83 -1.28
C LEU A 597 -42.49 -15.75 -1.98
N LEU A 598 -42.44 -14.54 -1.41
CA LEU A 598 -41.70 -13.44 -2.02
C LEU A 598 -40.18 -13.66 -2.00
N THR A 599 -39.64 -14.15 -0.88
CA THR A 599 -38.19 -14.34 -0.64
C THR A 599 -37.88 -15.68 0.03
N LYS A 600 -36.59 -16.05 0.12
CA LYS A 600 -36.11 -17.21 0.89
C LYS A 600 -36.33 -16.97 2.41
N PRO A 601 -36.55 -18.00 3.25
CA PRO A 601 -36.88 -17.83 4.67
C PRO A 601 -35.86 -17.07 5.52
N LYS A 602 -34.57 -17.08 5.12
CA LYS A 602 -33.48 -16.34 5.79
C LYS A 602 -33.09 -15.03 5.09
N SER A 603 -33.86 -14.58 4.09
CA SER A 603 -33.43 -13.51 3.16
C SER A 603 -33.17 -12.18 3.86
N THR A 604 -31.94 -11.66 3.83
CA THR A 604 -31.53 -10.36 4.40
C THR A 604 -32.06 -9.16 3.62
N SER A 605 -32.71 -9.38 2.47
CA SER A 605 -33.27 -8.32 1.65
C SER A 605 -34.47 -7.62 2.29
N GLY A 606 -34.61 -6.30 2.06
CA GLY A 606 -35.80 -5.52 2.45
C GLY A 606 -37.11 -5.92 1.73
N TRP A 607 -37.07 -6.92 0.84
CA TRP A 607 -38.28 -7.55 0.29
C TRP A 607 -38.92 -8.54 1.28
N ARG A 608 -38.25 -8.95 2.35
CA ARG A 608 -38.79 -9.84 3.39
C ARG A 608 -40.09 -9.30 3.99
N ASP A 609 -40.13 -7.99 4.26
CA ASP A 609 -41.21 -7.35 5.02
C ASP A 609 -42.30 -6.73 4.13
N VAL A 610 -42.23 -6.93 2.81
CA VAL A 610 -43.17 -6.36 1.84
C VAL A 610 -44.45 -7.21 1.74
N VAL A 611 -45.59 -6.62 2.09
CA VAL A 611 -46.91 -7.25 2.01
C VAL A 611 -47.26 -7.60 0.55
N THR A 612 -47.62 -8.86 0.28
CA THR A 612 -47.78 -9.39 -1.09
C THR A 612 -48.95 -8.78 -1.87
N SER A 613 -49.99 -8.29 -1.17
CA SER A 613 -51.15 -7.60 -1.75
C SER A 613 -50.91 -6.12 -2.07
N HIS A 614 -49.73 -5.57 -1.74
CA HIS A 614 -49.48 -4.14 -1.92
C HIS A 614 -49.45 -3.74 -3.41
N PRO A 615 -50.22 -2.72 -3.87
CA PRO A 615 -50.35 -2.39 -5.29
C PRO A 615 -49.02 -2.06 -6.01
N THR A 616 -48.03 -1.52 -5.29
CA THR A 616 -46.69 -1.28 -5.84
C THR A 616 -45.95 -2.58 -6.17
N LEU A 617 -46.14 -3.65 -5.38
CA LEU A 617 -45.53 -4.95 -5.65
C LEU A 617 -46.14 -5.58 -6.91
N VAL A 618 -47.48 -5.58 -7.02
CA VAL A 618 -48.18 -6.06 -8.23
C VAL A 618 -47.64 -5.35 -9.49
N LYS A 619 -47.55 -4.02 -9.45
CA LYS A 619 -46.96 -3.22 -10.55
C LYS A 619 -45.50 -3.54 -10.83
N ASN A 620 -44.72 -3.99 -9.85
CA ASN A 620 -43.33 -4.38 -10.06
C ASN A 620 -43.22 -5.79 -10.66
N VAL A 621 -44.07 -6.73 -10.23
CA VAL A 621 -44.20 -8.06 -10.84
C VAL A 621 -44.62 -7.93 -12.31
N ASP A 622 -45.64 -7.12 -12.60
CA ASP A 622 -46.09 -6.86 -13.98
C ASP A 622 -44.98 -6.24 -14.86
N LYS A 623 -44.14 -5.34 -14.32
CA LYS A 623 -42.96 -4.82 -15.03
C LYS A 623 -41.94 -5.90 -15.33
N SER A 624 -41.63 -6.78 -14.38
CA SER A 624 -40.71 -7.90 -14.59
C SER A 624 -41.25 -8.87 -15.65
N ILE A 625 -42.56 -9.16 -15.64
CA ILE A 625 -43.21 -9.97 -16.68
C ILE A 625 -43.06 -9.31 -18.06
N VAL A 626 -43.36 -8.01 -18.18
CA VAL A 626 -43.22 -7.25 -19.44
C VAL A 626 -41.76 -7.20 -19.92
N LYS A 627 -40.77 -7.15 -19.01
CA LYS A 627 -39.34 -7.17 -19.34
C LYS A 627 -38.86 -8.56 -19.80
N LEU A 628 -39.28 -9.63 -19.10
CA LEU A 628 -38.66 -10.96 -19.23
C LEU A 628 -39.36 -11.86 -20.26
N VAL A 629 -40.69 -11.81 -20.36
CA VAL A 629 -41.45 -12.71 -21.25
C VAL A 629 -41.04 -12.58 -22.73
N PRO A 630 -40.91 -11.38 -23.33
CA PRO A 630 -40.49 -11.26 -24.73
C PRO A 630 -39.09 -11.85 -25.00
N ARG A 631 -38.18 -11.74 -24.02
CA ARG A 631 -36.81 -12.24 -24.11
C ARG A 631 -36.79 -13.78 -24.05
N LEU A 632 -37.65 -14.38 -23.23
CA LEU A 632 -37.85 -15.84 -23.18
C LEU A 632 -38.46 -16.36 -24.49
N GLN A 633 -39.52 -15.70 -24.98
CA GLN A 633 -40.16 -16.06 -26.24
C GLN A 633 -39.16 -15.99 -27.42
N SER A 634 -38.27 -14.99 -27.43
CA SER A 634 -37.19 -14.91 -28.43
C SER A 634 -36.23 -16.10 -28.39
N LEU A 635 -35.83 -16.58 -27.21
CA LEU A 635 -34.94 -17.74 -27.05
C LEU A 635 -35.64 -19.08 -27.30
N LEU A 636 -36.95 -19.16 -27.08
CA LEU A 636 -37.77 -20.33 -27.48
C LEU A 636 -37.94 -20.40 -29.00
N ALA A 637 -38.04 -19.23 -29.67
CA ALA A 637 -38.28 -19.14 -31.10
C ALA A 637 -37.03 -19.28 -31.98
N SER A 638 -35.84 -18.93 -31.49
CA SER A 638 -34.59 -19.00 -32.27
C SER A 638 -33.35 -19.18 -31.39
N ALA A 639 -32.38 -19.94 -31.90
CA ALA A 639 -31.05 -20.10 -31.30
C ALA A 639 -30.14 -18.88 -31.51
N SER A 640 -30.50 -17.97 -32.43
CA SER A 640 -29.77 -16.72 -32.64
C SER A 640 -29.77 -15.86 -31.38
N VAL A 641 -28.63 -15.25 -31.06
CA VAL A 641 -28.53 -14.24 -29.98
C VAL A 641 -29.69 -13.26 -30.10
N PRO A 642 -30.49 -13.03 -29.03
CA PRO A 642 -31.56 -12.06 -29.06
C PRO A 642 -31.03 -10.71 -29.55
N VAL A 643 -31.69 -10.09 -30.53
CA VAL A 643 -31.37 -8.73 -31.00
C VAL A 643 -31.88 -7.73 -29.96
N ASP A 644 -31.32 -7.83 -28.77
CA ASP A 644 -31.69 -7.16 -27.53
C ASP A 644 -30.68 -6.03 -27.27
N ASP A 645 -30.79 -4.94 -28.03
CA ASP A 645 -30.01 -3.71 -27.86
C ASP A 645 -30.38 -2.96 -26.56
N MET A 646 -31.20 -3.56 -25.68
CA MET A 646 -31.43 -3.03 -24.35
C MET A 646 -30.15 -3.10 -23.53
N TYR A 647 -29.58 -1.92 -23.27
CA TYR A 647 -28.51 -1.74 -22.30
C TYR A 647 -28.96 -2.18 -20.91
N ASP A 648 -28.13 -2.97 -20.24
CA ASP A 648 -28.34 -3.36 -18.85
C ASP A 648 -27.07 -3.16 -18.02
N SER A 649 -27.17 -3.32 -16.69
CA SER A 649 -26.08 -3.02 -15.77
C SER A 649 -24.79 -3.86 -15.95
N ASP A 650 -24.80 -4.86 -16.83
CA ASP A 650 -23.71 -5.78 -17.15
C ASP A 650 -23.08 -5.52 -18.54
N ASP A 651 -23.50 -4.46 -19.23
CA ASP A 651 -22.79 -3.86 -20.37
C ASP A 651 -21.71 -2.88 -19.87
N ASP A 652 -20.67 -2.63 -20.67
CA ASP A 652 -19.62 -1.68 -20.29
C ASP A 652 -20.25 -0.26 -20.21
N PRO A 653 -20.06 0.48 -19.10
CA PRO A 653 -20.57 1.85 -19.02
C PRO A 653 -19.98 2.80 -20.07
N MET A 654 -18.79 2.53 -20.61
CA MET A 654 -18.17 3.35 -21.64
C MET A 654 -18.80 3.14 -23.03
N ASP A 655 -19.45 2.00 -23.30
CA ASP A 655 -20.15 1.73 -24.58
C ASP A 655 -21.26 2.76 -24.89
N LEU A 656 -21.81 3.41 -23.85
CA LEU A 656 -22.79 4.48 -24.01
C LEU A 656 -22.17 5.85 -24.25
N VAL A 657 -20.91 6.08 -23.85
CA VAL A 657 -20.29 7.42 -23.93
C VAL A 657 -20.09 7.81 -25.39
N GLY A 658 -20.48 9.04 -25.74
CA GLY A 658 -20.53 9.55 -27.10
C GLY A 658 -21.78 9.13 -27.91
N LYS A 659 -22.58 8.15 -27.45
CA LYS A 659 -23.78 7.71 -28.18
C LYS A 659 -24.96 8.66 -28.00
N LYS A 660 -25.73 8.82 -29.08
CA LYS A 660 -26.98 9.59 -29.06
C LYS A 660 -28.13 8.71 -28.52
N VAL A 661 -28.85 9.21 -27.52
CA VAL A 661 -29.88 8.47 -26.78
C VAL A 661 -31.16 9.29 -26.67
N ARG A 662 -32.30 8.59 -26.59
CA ARG A 662 -33.59 9.18 -26.25
C ARG A 662 -34.07 8.60 -24.93
N VAL A 663 -34.13 9.43 -23.88
CA VAL A 663 -34.42 9.02 -22.51
C VAL A 663 -35.85 9.40 -22.14
N LYS A 664 -36.57 8.47 -21.48
CA LYS A 664 -37.93 8.68 -21.00
C LYS A 664 -37.94 9.39 -19.64
N TRP A 665 -38.65 10.51 -19.57
CA TRP A 665 -38.84 11.32 -18.38
C TRP A 665 -40.22 11.08 -17.74
N ALA A 666 -40.50 11.78 -16.64
CA ALA A 666 -41.82 11.77 -16.01
C ALA A 666 -42.92 12.23 -16.99
N LYS A 667 -44.16 11.76 -16.75
CA LYS A 667 -45.33 11.99 -17.63
C LYS A 667 -45.15 11.47 -19.07
N GLU A 668 -44.43 10.34 -19.23
CA GLU A 668 -44.25 9.62 -20.50
C GLU A 668 -43.58 10.42 -21.64
N LYS A 669 -42.99 11.60 -21.34
CA LYS A 669 -42.28 12.41 -22.32
C LYS A 669 -40.89 11.85 -22.61
N TRP A 670 -40.44 11.99 -23.86
CA TRP A 670 -39.12 11.53 -24.31
C TRP A 670 -38.26 12.70 -24.75
N TYR A 671 -37.01 12.72 -24.29
CA TYR A 671 -36.04 13.78 -24.57
C TYR A 671 -34.80 13.17 -25.23
N THR A 672 -34.27 13.84 -26.25
CA THR A 672 -33.12 13.37 -27.02
C THR A 672 -31.85 14.11 -26.58
N GLY A 673 -30.74 13.40 -26.44
CA GLY A 673 -29.46 13.96 -26.03
C GLY A 673 -28.30 13.01 -26.32
N VAL A 674 -27.08 13.41 -25.94
CA VAL A 674 -25.86 12.63 -26.07
C VAL A 674 -25.32 12.30 -24.69
N VAL A 675 -24.86 11.07 -24.48
CA VAL A 675 -24.15 10.68 -23.26
C VAL A 675 -22.74 11.27 -23.33
N ASN A 676 -22.44 12.27 -22.50
CA ASN A 676 -21.19 13.00 -22.53
C ASN A 676 -20.05 12.27 -21.79
N SER A 677 -20.36 11.68 -20.63
CA SER A 677 -19.36 11.02 -19.79
C SER A 677 -20.00 10.05 -18.80
N TYR A 678 -19.18 9.17 -18.21
CA TYR A 678 -19.57 8.28 -17.13
C TYR A 678 -18.73 8.56 -15.87
N ASN A 679 -19.38 8.57 -14.71
CA ASN A 679 -18.72 8.69 -13.41
C ASN A 679 -18.67 7.30 -12.73
N PRO A 680 -17.49 6.68 -12.56
CA PRO A 680 -17.38 5.34 -11.98
C PRO A 680 -17.75 5.29 -10.49
N THR A 681 -17.56 6.40 -9.76
CA THR A 681 -17.85 6.51 -8.32
C THR A 681 -19.35 6.54 -8.04
N THR A 682 -20.12 7.37 -8.78
CA THR A 682 -21.59 7.42 -8.63
C THR A 682 -22.31 6.35 -9.46
N ARG A 683 -21.61 5.76 -10.44
CA ARG A 683 -22.12 4.85 -11.48
C ARG A 683 -23.19 5.49 -12.37
N GLU A 684 -23.01 6.77 -12.68
CA GLU A 684 -23.96 7.56 -13.47
C GLU A 684 -23.36 8.08 -14.77
N HIS A 685 -24.17 8.06 -15.82
CA HIS A 685 -23.91 8.69 -17.10
C HIS A 685 -24.48 10.10 -17.13
N ALA A 686 -23.65 11.09 -17.48
CA ALA A 686 -24.09 12.46 -17.71
C ALA A 686 -24.66 12.58 -19.15
N VAL A 687 -25.94 12.89 -19.27
CA VAL A 687 -26.62 13.11 -20.55
C VAL A 687 -26.82 14.60 -20.76
N PHE A 688 -26.34 15.11 -21.90
CA PHE A 688 -26.55 16.48 -22.36
C PHE A 688 -27.65 16.46 -23.41
N TYR A 689 -28.76 17.13 -23.16
CA TYR A 689 -29.95 17.10 -24.02
C TYR A 689 -29.88 18.16 -25.11
N ASP A 690 -30.58 17.90 -26.23
CA ASP A 690 -30.64 18.78 -27.40
C ASP A 690 -31.31 20.15 -27.08
N ASP A 691 -32.01 20.27 -25.95
CA ASP A 691 -32.59 21.51 -25.41
C ASP A 691 -31.67 22.27 -24.43
N GLY A 692 -30.45 21.77 -24.20
CA GLY A 692 -29.43 22.36 -23.33
C GLY A 692 -29.44 21.86 -21.88
N ASP A 693 -30.45 21.08 -21.47
CA ASP A 693 -30.52 20.51 -20.12
C ASP A 693 -29.41 19.47 -19.90
N LYS A 694 -28.90 19.35 -18.67
CA LYS A 694 -27.85 18.36 -18.31
C LYS A 694 -28.28 17.58 -17.08
N LYS A 695 -28.34 16.25 -17.18
CA LYS A 695 -28.75 15.37 -16.07
C LYS A 695 -27.94 14.07 -16.04
N SER A 696 -27.61 13.62 -14.84
CA SER A 696 -26.94 12.35 -14.60
C SER A 696 -27.93 11.25 -14.25
N TYR A 697 -27.71 10.04 -14.75
CA TYR A 697 -28.54 8.88 -14.45
C TYR A 697 -27.74 7.58 -14.42
N LYS A 698 -28.19 6.64 -13.57
CA LYS A 698 -27.87 5.21 -13.75
C LYS A 698 -28.66 4.70 -14.95
N MET A 699 -28.04 4.64 -16.13
CA MET A 699 -28.76 4.34 -17.38
C MET A 699 -29.41 2.95 -17.39
N ALA A 700 -28.82 1.97 -16.68
CA ALA A 700 -29.40 0.64 -16.50
C ALA A 700 -30.74 0.63 -15.73
N ASP A 701 -31.05 1.69 -14.96
CA ASP A 701 -32.31 1.86 -14.23
C ASP A 701 -33.31 2.77 -15.00
N LYS A 702 -32.95 3.23 -16.20
CA LYS A 702 -33.76 4.13 -17.04
C LYS A 702 -34.31 3.42 -18.27
N ILE A 703 -35.51 3.85 -18.66
CA ILE A 703 -36.07 3.51 -19.96
C ILE A 703 -35.51 4.51 -20.97
N PHE A 704 -34.70 4.04 -21.91
CA PHE A 704 -34.16 4.84 -23.00
C PHE A 704 -34.00 3.97 -24.26
N THR A 705 -33.83 4.62 -25.41
CA THR A 705 -33.46 3.96 -26.67
C THR A 705 -32.17 4.58 -27.21
N ARG A 706 -31.25 3.75 -27.71
CA ARG A 706 -30.14 4.21 -28.55
C ARG A 706 -30.72 4.74 -29.87
N LEU A 707 -30.12 5.79 -30.42
CA LEU A 707 -30.41 6.28 -31.76
C LEU A 707 -29.21 5.94 -32.65
N PRO A 708 -29.41 5.57 -33.93
CA PRO A 708 -28.31 5.24 -34.82
C PRO A 708 -27.38 6.45 -34.99
N ASP A 709 -26.08 6.20 -35.01
CA ASP A 709 -25.08 7.24 -35.24
C ASP A 709 -25.29 7.84 -36.64
N ALA A 710 -25.24 9.18 -36.74
CA ALA A 710 -25.57 9.91 -37.96
C ALA A 710 -24.59 9.69 -39.14
N GLN A 711 -23.60 8.81 -38.98
CA GLN A 711 -22.59 8.47 -39.99
C GLN A 711 -22.97 7.27 -40.89
N HIS A 712 -24.11 6.60 -40.65
CA HIS A 712 -24.60 5.49 -41.48
C HIS A 712 -25.87 5.82 -42.31
N LEU A 713 -26.14 7.11 -42.54
CA LEU A 713 -27.18 7.59 -43.46
C LEU A 713 -26.58 8.59 -44.47
N ALA A 714 -25.73 8.06 -45.36
CA ALA A 714 -25.22 8.71 -46.56
C ALA A 714 -25.10 7.66 -47.67
#